data_AF-A0A8H6SNU9-F1
#
_entry.id   AF-A0A8H6SNU9-F1
#
_cell.length_a   1.000
_cell.length_b   1.000
_cell.length_c   1.000
_cell.angle_alpha   90.00
_cell.angle_beta   90.00
_cell.angle_gamma   90.00
#
_symmetry.space_group_name_H-M   'P 1'
#
loop_
_entity.id
_entity.type
_entity.pdbx_description
1 polymer ?
#
loop_
_entity_poly.entity_id
_entity_poly.type
_entity_poly.pdbx_seq_one_letter_code
_entity_poly.pdbx_strand_id
1 'polypeptide(L)'
;MSVEVRLGSIVEVTAGRGVVRFIGATQFMAGKWIGIELSEPNGKNDGTVGGVVYFSCKPLYGIFVRASQIKAVHGLEPERRPPPPVASPATSRPALGHQRTNSLRANSIRPPSSSANSPSPRSDSPAKPSQGLASPTKPAQKTLLTKPARKPSISASPPGRSTESSSNVAANGPRLSSPLAMSSGRAASPPSPPQPAPEIRPPPAAEAPGLGPTPQLSTRSTVDDQELQELRAKIRVLEAKRADDSRHVRELETRLADAETFVSVKPKLTAKLNSMQTELIATRRELADAQQIAELAEGRILDTQEQLEMTMLDKEVAEERAEAAEAELEDVKERLAIVEVELEVLKEGEGEDEGGGGEDPDRSMVKGKDSLAYVQLEKQNERLKEALLRLRDMTQETDHEQRRRIAEMERDVAGAEELQSKYETTEIKLANAEIQIEDLKMQLDDALGAEEMLVQLTERNLMLGEKIEEMRITIEDLEALRELNDELEENHVETEKALTEEIDAKESQIREHLRRAEALEDACADLEGTIGQFRELVLQLQSELETLRTQHQVAQTESQNAATQSAAMMSLNLKLQSSASKNQARNIELELRKIDAREGRELLNIVQPYLPQIYVETDSDATSCYLFFQRMGNKTDLINTTVSLNNGLPDSLNGSVSDALVGVCDMRGRIAALSTLCKRFAAIMRRCDVESFLNFGRLYPELAPMEKRIDMHIDLLKRDEFREMECVSDVVKIAAQFDHLAETYFNGFDFDLGERELGYLVSFDSDLDIFAASIGMAKTSITSLVQDEETVLDLGGYDIEVELMQPLQRLLDQYKGAKALSKKLTKRMEDLIQDSAALKAHLVPQMKGLSNFVPELVNFGISFAQQIMPHISDVRANKTPFQLTTILSFAKQNAIATVAKDMKPGNNVWEAIGESVVQLVQEGSKLLPLTMEAENVVKGSGVSPWVTRVQEVKTSLAVNLEAERRVSQLNEELQGLMRTVKQKEQQIQEATVKNDLMERKMEMVKKQADAITEKDGIIADGKRRQRELEEALEQVQGDLDVSEQERMKLKAMVGTEQRPAPGVVAPEPAENAQTESSLETSHLLEQIDALRGTVRYLRSENAYLKDQDLLREIESLPPLPEPVSRMETPPLEPSHPSDPETSSDEDDDEPRAPPTLRSLATETKLLYRDVIKFSSAPRVVDLSVINAKRAATTSGRAWMPKKATPAQQVLDRKMEAERLSRRVRGLLDRATLVTGGS
;
A
#
# COMPACT_ATOMS: atom_id res chain seq x y z
N MET A 1 -41.94 0.73 59.87
CA MET A 1 -41.81 -0.70 59.50
C MET A 1 -40.65 -0.81 58.53
N SER A 2 -39.70 -1.70 58.75
CA SER A 2 -38.53 -1.83 57.86
C SER A 2 -38.91 -2.66 56.63
N VAL A 3 -38.77 -2.09 55.43
CA VAL A 3 -39.08 -2.80 54.17
C VAL A 3 -37.96 -3.82 53.90
N GLU A 4 -38.33 -5.09 53.79
CA GLU A 4 -37.39 -6.17 53.52
C GLU A 4 -37.02 -6.20 52.04
N VAL A 5 -35.82 -5.70 51.72
CA VAL A 5 -35.27 -5.73 50.35
C VAL A 5 -34.90 -7.16 49.97
N ARG A 6 -35.36 -7.62 48.80
CA ARG A 6 -35.13 -8.97 48.27
C ARG A 6 -34.38 -8.94 46.92
N LEU A 7 -33.73 -10.03 46.55
CA LEU A 7 -33.12 -10.18 45.22
C LEU A 7 -34.18 -9.97 44.12
N GLY A 8 -33.80 -9.32 43.02
CA GLY A 8 -34.71 -8.93 41.94
C GLY A 8 -35.60 -7.71 42.25
N SER A 9 -35.46 -7.08 43.43
CA SER A 9 -36.19 -5.83 43.74
C SER A 9 -35.59 -4.66 42.97
N ILE A 10 -36.43 -3.85 42.34
CA ILE A 10 -36.04 -2.55 41.81
C ILE A 10 -35.96 -1.56 42.98
N VAL A 11 -34.83 -0.88 43.12
CA VAL A 11 -34.53 0.03 44.24
C VAL A 11 -33.93 1.35 43.74
N GLU A 12 -34.05 2.39 44.56
CA GLU A 12 -33.43 3.70 44.31
C GLU A 12 -32.38 4.01 45.38
N VAL A 13 -31.20 4.43 44.94
CA VAL A 13 -30.05 4.82 45.78
C VAL A 13 -29.50 6.18 45.35
N THR A 14 -28.52 6.72 46.06
CA THR A 14 -27.89 8.01 45.71
C THR A 14 -27.17 8.02 44.35
N ALA A 15 -26.86 6.85 43.79
CA ALA A 15 -26.27 6.69 42.45
C ALA A 15 -27.32 6.47 41.33
N GLY A 16 -28.62 6.53 41.65
CA GLY A 16 -29.71 6.30 40.70
C GLY A 16 -30.55 5.06 41.00
N ARG A 17 -31.32 4.62 40.01
CA ARG A 17 -32.22 3.46 40.09
C ARG A 17 -31.55 2.20 39.57
N GLY A 18 -31.83 1.05 40.17
CA GLY A 18 -31.27 -0.24 39.77
C GLY A 18 -32.01 -1.46 40.32
N VAL A 19 -31.55 -2.65 39.97
CA VAL A 19 -32.07 -3.95 40.40
C VAL A 19 -31.11 -4.60 41.39
N VAL A 20 -31.63 -5.11 42.50
CA VAL A 20 -30.82 -5.81 43.52
C VAL A 20 -30.40 -7.19 43.01
N ARG A 21 -29.11 -7.35 42.66
CA ARG A 21 -28.54 -8.61 42.16
C ARG A 21 -27.77 -9.40 43.23
N PHE A 22 -27.35 -8.77 44.33
CA PHE A 22 -26.67 -9.46 45.44
C PHE A 22 -27.18 -8.98 46.81
N ILE A 23 -27.32 -9.89 47.78
CA ILE A 23 -27.58 -9.58 49.19
C ILE A 23 -26.82 -10.58 50.06
N GLY A 24 -25.78 -10.14 50.76
CA GLY A 24 -24.92 -11.04 51.54
C GLY A 24 -23.80 -10.34 52.30
N ALA A 25 -22.94 -11.11 52.97
CA ALA A 25 -21.66 -10.59 53.46
C ALA A 25 -20.66 -10.51 52.29
N THR A 26 -19.74 -9.54 52.32
CA THR A 26 -18.69 -9.39 51.30
C THR A 26 -17.31 -9.51 51.93
N GLN A 27 -16.31 -9.92 51.14
CA GLN A 27 -14.94 -10.07 51.64
C GLN A 27 -14.26 -8.71 51.89
N PHE A 28 -14.68 -7.66 51.18
CA PHE A 28 -14.08 -6.33 51.31
C PHE A 28 -14.49 -5.57 52.58
N MET A 29 -15.69 -5.82 53.14
CA MET A 29 -16.14 -5.22 54.41
C MET A 29 -17.20 -6.07 55.11
N ALA A 30 -16.99 -6.34 56.40
CA ALA A 30 -17.88 -7.16 57.21
C ALA A 30 -19.35 -6.64 57.28
N GLY A 31 -20.28 -7.56 57.57
CA GLY A 31 -21.72 -7.30 57.68
C GLY A 31 -22.47 -7.34 56.33
N LYS A 32 -23.80 -7.31 56.38
CA LYS A 32 -24.67 -7.48 55.21
C LYS A 32 -24.63 -6.25 54.27
N TRP A 33 -24.35 -6.48 52.99
CA TRP A 33 -24.36 -5.52 51.89
C TRP A 33 -25.42 -5.92 50.86
N ILE A 34 -25.82 -4.93 50.04
CA ILE A 34 -26.73 -5.09 48.92
C ILE A 34 -26.00 -4.61 47.67
N GLY A 35 -25.80 -5.50 46.71
CA GLY A 35 -25.24 -5.22 45.39
C GLY A 35 -26.36 -4.94 44.39
N ILE A 36 -26.25 -3.83 43.68
CA ILE A 36 -27.27 -3.29 42.78
C ILE A 36 -26.65 -3.10 41.39
N GLU A 37 -27.34 -3.61 40.37
CA GLU A 37 -27.12 -3.27 38.97
C GLU A 37 -27.97 -2.05 38.64
N LEU A 38 -27.34 -0.89 38.44
CA LEU A 38 -28.01 0.36 38.06
C LEU A 38 -28.52 0.28 36.61
N SER A 39 -29.48 1.14 36.26
CA SER A 39 -29.91 1.32 34.86
C SER A 39 -28.97 2.21 34.04
N GLU A 40 -28.04 2.91 34.70
CA GLU A 40 -27.16 3.94 34.16
C GLU A 40 -25.71 3.73 34.66
N PRO A 41 -24.68 4.22 33.95
CA PRO A 41 -23.26 3.98 34.24
C PRO A 41 -22.71 4.80 35.44
N ASN A 42 -23.53 4.97 36.49
CA ASN A 42 -23.23 5.78 37.69
C ASN A 42 -22.68 4.94 38.87
N GLY A 43 -22.32 3.68 38.60
CA GLY A 43 -21.79 2.71 39.55
C GLY A 43 -20.29 2.85 39.79
N LYS A 44 -19.73 1.87 40.52
CA LYS A 44 -18.31 1.85 40.95
C LYS A 44 -17.60 0.53 40.63
N ASN A 45 -18.27 -0.38 39.95
CA ASN A 45 -17.77 -1.70 39.53
C ASN A 45 -18.67 -2.30 38.44
N ASP A 46 -18.32 -3.50 38.03
CA ASP A 46 -19.01 -4.46 37.15
C ASP A 46 -19.76 -5.56 37.94
N GLY A 47 -19.87 -5.42 39.27
CA GLY A 47 -20.29 -6.46 40.22
C GLY A 47 -19.13 -7.23 40.88
N THR A 48 -17.88 -6.99 40.44
CA THR A 48 -16.64 -7.48 41.05
C THR A 48 -16.07 -6.44 42.01
N VAL A 49 -15.59 -6.87 43.19
CA VAL A 49 -14.82 -6.01 44.11
C VAL A 49 -13.64 -6.78 44.69
N GLY A 50 -12.43 -6.28 44.45
CA GLY A 50 -11.18 -6.91 44.93
C GLY A 50 -10.90 -8.27 44.30
N GLY A 51 -11.22 -8.45 43.01
CA GLY A 51 -11.08 -9.72 42.29
C GLY A 51 -12.16 -10.76 42.59
N VAL A 52 -13.09 -10.47 43.50
CA VAL A 52 -14.21 -11.37 43.85
C VAL A 52 -15.49 -10.88 43.18
N VAL A 53 -16.08 -11.72 42.35
CA VAL A 53 -17.36 -11.47 41.65
C VAL A 53 -18.52 -11.82 42.60
N TYR A 54 -19.44 -10.89 42.84
CA TYR A 54 -20.65 -11.13 43.66
C TYR A 54 -21.94 -11.15 42.83
N PHE A 55 -21.94 -10.41 41.72
CA PHE A 55 -22.88 -10.45 40.61
C PHE A 55 -22.14 -9.99 39.35
N SER A 56 -22.77 -10.03 38.19
CA SER A 56 -22.19 -9.50 36.94
C SER A 56 -23.14 -8.48 36.32
N CYS A 57 -22.57 -7.35 35.91
CA CYS A 57 -23.21 -6.34 35.08
C CYS A 57 -22.13 -5.66 34.21
N LYS A 58 -22.51 -4.65 33.42
CA LYS A 58 -21.54 -3.85 32.66
C LYS A 58 -20.59 -3.06 33.59
N PRO A 59 -19.35 -2.75 33.17
CA PRO A 59 -18.46 -1.85 33.91
C PRO A 59 -19.13 -0.51 34.20
N LEU A 60 -18.98 -0.02 35.44
CA LEU A 60 -19.66 1.17 35.98
C LEU A 60 -21.19 1.06 36.15
N TYR A 61 -21.81 -0.13 36.06
CA TYR A 61 -23.24 -0.30 36.41
C TYR A 61 -23.44 -0.93 37.80
N GLY A 62 -22.40 -1.49 38.44
CA GLY A 62 -22.49 -2.14 39.74
C GLY A 62 -22.20 -1.21 40.91
N ILE A 63 -23.01 -1.27 41.97
CA ILE A 63 -22.74 -0.56 43.24
C ILE A 63 -23.13 -1.40 44.46
N PHE A 64 -22.35 -1.31 45.54
CA PHE A 64 -22.67 -1.94 46.83
C PHE A 64 -23.06 -0.88 47.86
N VAL A 65 -24.20 -1.10 48.53
CA VAL A 65 -24.76 -0.20 49.53
C VAL A 65 -25.19 -0.96 50.78
N ARG A 66 -25.39 -0.24 51.89
CA ARG A 66 -26.12 -0.75 53.07
C ARG A 66 -27.62 -0.57 52.86
N ALA A 67 -28.44 -1.38 53.53
CA ALA A 67 -29.90 -1.29 53.45
C ALA A 67 -30.46 0.10 53.85
N SER A 68 -29.75 0.85 54.70
CA SER A 68 -30.09 2.22 55.10
C SER A 68 -29.84 3.30 54.03
N GLN A 69 -29.20 2.95 52.90
CA GLN A 69 -28.89 3.87 51.80
C GLN A 69 -29.85 3.72 50.61
N ILE A 70 -30.80 2.78 50.71
CA ILE A 70 -31.89 2.60 49.75
C ILE A 70 -33.04 3.54 50.14
N LYS A 71 -33.40 4.44 49.21
CA LYS A 71 -34.44 5.46 49.41
C LYS A 71 -35.84 4.92 49.16
N ALA A 72 -35.98 4.07 48.14
CA ALA A 72 -37.26 3.49 47.72
C ALA A 72 -37.09 2.06 47.19
N VAL A 73 -38.19 1.28 47.23
CA VAL A 73 -38.29 -0.09 46.69
C VAL A 73 -39.57 -0.15 45.84
N HIS A 74 -39.43 -0.49 44.56
CA HIS A 74 -40.49 -0.36 43.55
C HIS A 74 -41.06 -1.71 43.06
N GLY A 75 -40.89 -2.79 43.83
CA GLY A 75 -41.35 -4.14 43.48
C GLY A 75 -40.30 -4.99 42.76
N LEU A 76 -40.71 -6.18 42.31
CA LEU A 76 -39.85 -7.17 41.62
C LEU A 76 -39.91 -7.00 40.10
N GLU A 77 -38.81 -7.29 39.42
CA GLU A 77 -38.73 -7.37 37.95
C GLU A 77 -39.50 -8.60 37.40
N PRO A 78 -40.35 -8.47 36.35
CA PRO A 78 -40.99 -9.61 35.69
C PRO A 78 -40.02 -10.32 34.72
N GLU A 79 -39.94 -11.65 34.79
CA GLU A 79 -38.99 -12.44 34.00
C GLU A 79 -39.11 -12.28 32.47
N ARG A 80 -37.96 -12.32 31.78
CA ARG A 80 -37.88 -12.46 30.32
C ARG A 80 -37.39 -13.85 29.94
N ARG A 81 -38.01 -14.43 28.90
CA ARG A 81 -37.67 -15.77 28.36
C ARG A 81 -36.30 -15.82 27.68
N PRO A 82 -35.64 -17.00 27.63
CA PRO A 82 -34.38 -17.20 26.92
C PRO A 82 -34.53 -17.21 25.39
N PRO A 83 -33.46 -16.90 24.62
CA PRO A 83 -33.45 -16.93 23.16
C PRO A 83 -33.19 -18.33 22.57
N PRO A 84 -33.67 -18.62 21.34
CA PRO A 84 -33.29 -19.80 20.56
C PRO A 84 -31.93 -19.62 19.84
N PRO A 85 -31.29 -20.71 19.37
CA PRO A 85 -29.96 -20.65 18.74
C PRO A 85 -29.98 -20.10 17.30
N VAL A 86 -28.83 -19.58 16.86
CA VAL A 86 -28.60 -19.06 15.51
C VAL A 86 -28.04 -20.16 14.59
N ALA A 87 -28.50 -20.19 13.34
CA ALA A 87 -27.94 -21.00 12.26
C ALA A 87 -27.58 -20.11 11.06
N SER A 88 -26.65 -20.58 10.22
CA SER A 88 -25.94 -19.78 9.21
C SER A 88 -26.82 -19.18 8.10
N PRO A 89 -26.46 -18.00 7.55
CA PRO A 89 -27.15 -17.41 6.41
C PRO A 89 -26.69 -18.01 5.07
N ALA A 90 -27.61 -18.17 4.12
CA ALA A 90 -27.29 -18.44 2.72
C ALA A 90 -28.30 -17.76 1.76
N THR A 91 -27.74 -17.04 0.77
CA THR A 91 -28.34 -16.71 -0.55
C THR A 91 -29.78 -16.13 -0.66
N SER A 92 -29.80 -14.84 -1.00
CA SER A 92 -30.56 -14.21 -2.12
C SER A 92 -32.11 -14.10 -2.12
N ARG A 93 -32.56 -12.84 -2.30
CA ARG A 93 -33.72 -12.31 -3.10
C ARG A 93 -35.11 -12.98 -2.93
N PRO A 94 -36.18 -12.18 -2.74
CA PRO A 94 -36.93 -11.74 -3.94
C PRO A 94 -37.49 -10.31 -3.85
N ALA A 95 -38.27 -9.88 -4.86
CA ALA A 95 -39.01 -8.62 -4.87
C ALA A 95 -40.52 -8.83 -5.12
N LEU A 96 -41.33 -8.10 -4.35
CA LEU A 96 -42.69 -7.59 -4.61
C LEU A 96 -43.75 -8.46 -5.31
N GLY A 97 -44.91 -8.62 -4.65
CA GLY A 97 -46.20 -9.01 -5.24
C GLY A 97 -47.38 -8.35 -4.51
N HIS A 98 -48.41 -7.89 -5.24
CA HIS A 98 -49.53 -7.06 -4.72
C HIS A 98 -50.85 -7.84 -4.52
N GLN A 99 -51.79 -7.25 -3.77
CA GLN A 99 -53.23 -7.32 -4.09
C GLN A 99 -53.84 -5.90 -4.13
N ARG A 100 -54.38 -5.43 -5.27
CA ARG A 100 -55.79 -5.46 -5.78
C ARG A 100 -56.69 -4.38 -5.15
N THR A 101 -57.63 -3.72 -5.84
CA THR A 101 -58.26 -3.89 -7.19
C THR A 101 -58.05 -2.61 -8.07
N ASN A 102 -58.78 -2.18 -9.13
CA ASN A 102 -60.03 -2.60 -9.82
C ASN A 102 -60.18 -2.02 -11.26
N SER A 103 -61.31 -2.34 -11.93
CA SER A 103 -62.07 -1.50 -12.89
C SER A 103 -61.62 -1.28 -14.37
N LEU A 104 -61.61 -2.37 -15.15
CA LEU A 104 -62.51 -2.61 -16.33
C LEU A 104 -62.54 -1.74 -17.63
N ARG A 105 -62.51 -2.48 -18.78
CA ARG A 105 -63.00 -2.21 -20.17
C ARG A 105 -62.19 -1.23 -21.06
N ALA A 106 -61.61 -1.62 -22.22
CA ALA A 106 -62.10 -2.21 -23.50
C ALA A 106 -62.56 -1.14 -24.54
N ASN A 107 -62.25 -1.19 -25.85
CA ASN A 107 -62.26 -2.35 -26.78
C ASN A 107 -61.29 -2.24 -28.02
N SER A 108 -61.25 -3.28 -28.87
CA SER A 108 -60.29 -3.63 -29.97
C SER A 108 -60.39 -2.91 -31.34
N ILE A 109 -59.33 -2.96 -32.18
CA ILE A 109 -59.36 -3.25 -33.66
C ILE A 109 -57.95 -3.57 -34.28
N ARG A 110 -57.97 -4.24 -35.45
CA ARG A 110 -57.01 -5.14 -36.19
C ARG A 110 -55.62 -4.66 -36.78
N PRO A 111 -54.81 -5.58 -37.39
CA PRO A 111 -53.40 -5.44 -37.92
C PRO A 111 -53.34 -5.38 -39.49
N PRO A 112 -52.31 -5.80 -40.32
CA PRO A 112 -50.99 -6.50 -40.16
C PRO A 112 -49.82 -5.85 -41.01
N SER A 113 -48.76 -6.47 -41.60
CA SER A 113 -48.23 -7.87 -41.81
C SER A 113 -46.75 -7.94 -42.31
N SER A 114 -46.02 -9.02 -41.94
CA SER A 114 -44.94 -9.76 -42.71
C SER A 114 -43.63 -9.01 -43.11
N SER A 115 -42.48 -9.60 -43.51
CA SER A 115 -42.01 -10.98 -43.87
C SER A 115 -40.45 -10.97 -44.03
N ALA A 116 -39.64 -12.05 -44.12
CA ALA A 116 -39.71 -13.48 -43.71
C ALA A 116 -38.37 -14.22 -44.06
N ASN A 117 -38.28 -15.53 -43.72
CA ASN A 117 -37.42 -16.61 -44.28
C ASN A 117 -36.00 -16.96 -43.73
N SER A 118 -35.71 -18.28 -43.84
CA SER A 118 -34.49 -19.05 -43.49
C SER A 118 -34.13 -19.95 -44.73
N PRO A 119 -33.42 -21.13 -44.75
CA PRO A 119 -33.03 -22.09 -43.68
C PRO A 119 -31.59 -22.69 -43.77
N SER A 120 -31.33 -23.76 -43.00
CA SER A 120 -30.13 -24.66 -42.99
C SER A 120 -30.49 -26.05 -43.60
N PRO A 121 -29.76 -27.20 -43.47
CA PRO A 121 -28.47 -27.54 -42.80
C PRO A 121 -27.55 -28.54 -43.61
N ARG A 122 -26.67 -29.31 -42.90
CA ARG A 122 -25.81 -30.47 -43.32
C ARG A 122 -24.40 -30.16 -43.86
N SER A 123 -23.38 -31.02 -43.74
CA SER A 123 -23.08 -32.14 -42.79
C SER A 123 -21.59 -32.56 -42.86
N ASP A 124 -21.19 -33.46 -41.95
CA ASP A 124 -20.02 -34.37 -42.00
C ASP A 124 -18.58 -33.85 -41.75
N SER A 125 -17.78 -34.76 -41.20
CA SER A 125 -16.31 -34.78 -41.10
C SER A 125 -15.86 -36.17 -41.60
N PRO A 126 -14.62 -36.37 -42.09
CA PRO A 126 -13.56 -36.78 -41.14
C PRO A 126 -12.08 -36.50 -41.57
N ALA A 127 -11.17 -36.91 -40.67
CA ALA A 127 -9.82 -37.45 -40.94
C ALA A 127 -8.64 -36.52 -41.30
N LYS A 128 -7.49 -36.85 -40.69
CA LYS A 128 -6.13 -36.50 -41.14
C LYS A 128 -5.71 -37.43 -42.30
N PRO A 129 -4.61 -37.13 -43.00
CA PRO A 129 -3.39 -37.90 -42.68
C PRO A 129 -2.11 -37.04 -42.57
N SER A 130 -0.99 -37.73 -42.32
CA SER A 130 0.35 -37.21 -42.03
C SER A 130 1.36 -37.50 -43.16
N GLN A 131 2.62 -37.08 -42.94
CA GLN A 131 3.84 -37.33 -43.74
C GLN A 131 4.08 -36.35 -44.92
N GLY A 132 5.31 -35.93 -45.21
CA GLY A 132 6.57 -36.12 -44.47
C GLY A 132 7.83 -35.88 -45.32
N LEU A 133 9.02 -35.93 -44.67
CA LEU A 133 10.37 -36.03 -45.27
C LEU A 133 10.84 -34.81 -46.12
N ALA A 134 12.13 -34.52 -46.32
CA ALA A 134 13.37 -34.86 -45.59
C ALA A 134 14.51 -33.89 -45.99
N SER A 135 15.70 -34.10 -45.43
CA SER A 135 17.00 -33.41 -45.68
C SER A 135 17.46 -33.45 -47.17
N PRO A 136 18.46 -32.63 -47.60
CA PRO A 136 19.87 -32.96 -47.29
C PRO A 136 20.90 -31.79 -47.15
N THR A 137 22.04 -32.11 -46.51
CA THR A 137 23.44 -31.58 -46.67
C THR A 137 23.72 -30.06 -46.66
N LYS A 138 24.67 -29.49 -45.86
CA LYS A 138 26.15 -29.70 -45.74
C LYS A 138 26.92 -29.48 -47.07
N PRO A 139 28.19 -28.98 -47.09
CA PRO A 139 29.23 -28.87 -46.03
C PRO A 139 29.36 -27.43 -45.42
N ALA A 140 30.11 -27.11 -44.35
CA ALA A 140 31.32 -27.65 -43.68
C ALA A 140 32.66 -27.12 -44.27
N GLN A 141 33.78 -26.92 -43.53
CA GLN A 141 34.12 -27.27 -42.12
C GLN A 141 35.41 -26.56 -41.62
N LYS A 142 35.73 -26.74 -40.30
CA LYS A 142 37.08 -26.72 -39.64
C LYS A 142 37.75 -25.34 -39.44
N THR A 143 38.59 -25.05 -38.42
CA THR A 143 39.31 -25.76 -37.30
C THR A 143 39.39 -24.81 -36.05
N LEU A 144 39.83 -25.06 -34.79
CA LEU A 144 40.12 -26.13 -33.77
C LEU A 144 40.57 -25.34 -32.46
N LEU A 145 40.83 -25.80 -31.22
CA LEU A 145 40.84 -27.07 -30.43
C LEU A 145 40.84 -26.77 -28.87
N THR A 146 40.74 -27.81 -28.03
CA THR A 146 41.29 -28.01 -26.63
C THR A 146 41.09 -27.03 -25.44
N LYS A 147 40.50 -27.58 -24.36
CA LYS A 147 40.97 -27.58 -22.93
C LYS A 147 41.95 -28.79 -22.72
N PRO A 148 42.53 -29.19 -21.52
CA PRO A 148 42.23 -28.86 -20.10
C PRO A 148 43.42 -28.80 -19.05
N ALA A 149 43.09 -28.54 -17.76
CA ALA A 149 43.76 -28.92 -16.46
C ALA A 149 45.26 -28.55 -16.17
N ARG A 150 45.84 -28.45 -14.93
CA ARG A 150 45.61 -29.10 -13.59
C ARG A 150 46.25 -28.31 -12.37
N LYS A 151 46.45 -28.94 -11.17
CA LYS A 151 46.98 -28.45 -9.82
C LYS A 151 48.19 -29.34 -9.33
N PRO A 152 48.80 -29.31 -8.08
CA PRO A 152 48.71 -28.49 -6.83
C PRO A 152 50.06 -28.15 -6.06
N SER A 153 50.01 -27.50 -4.86
CA SER A 153 51.07 -27.34 -3.77
C SER A 153 52.48 -26.67 -4.01
N ILE A 154 52.89 -25.49 -3.45
CA ILE A 154 53.71 -25.31 -2.20
C ILE A 154 54.13 -23.81 -1.87
N SER A 155 54.03 -23.34 -0.59
CA SER A 155 54.89 -22.32 0.14
C SER A 155 54.65 -20.76 0.26
N ALA A 156 54.34 -20.32 1.50
CA ALA A 156 54.94 -19.18 2.27
C ALA A 156 54.73 -17.65 1.97
N SER A 157 55.22 -16.83 2.94
CA SER A 157 55.09 -15.37 3.20
C SER A 157 56.50 -14.79 3.55
N PRO A 158 56.70 -13.56 4.12
CA PRO A 158 56.08 -12.21 4.03
C PRO A 158 57.18 -11.23 3.44
N PRO A 159 57.49 -9.97 3.89
CA PRO A 159 56.77 -8.92 4.68
C PRO A 159 56.87 -7.45 4.17
N GLY A 160 56.00 -6.56 4.70
CA GLY A 160 56.24 -5.12 4.88
C GLY A 160 55.97 -4.18 3.68
N ARG A 161 55.92 -2.83 3.84
CA ARG A 161 55.89 -1.96 5.04
C ARG A 161 55.56 -0.50 4.62
N SER A 162 54.79 0.25 5.44
CA SER A 162 54.68 1.74 5.46
C SER A 162 54.08 2.44 4.21
N THR A 163 53.43 3.61 4.27
CA THR A 163 53.01 4.53 5.38
C THR A 163 51.76 5.35 4.93
N GLU A 164 51.23 6.45 5.51
CA GLU A 164 51.69 7.47 6.48
C GLU A 164 50.52 8.08 7.32
N SER A 165 50.61 9.37 7.66
CA SER A 165 49.76 10.25 8.49
C SER A 165 48.50 10.81 7.79
N SER A 166 47.36 11.17 8.43
CA SER A 166 47.02 11.67 9.80
C SER A 166 47.17 13.17 10.08
N SER A 167 46.18 13.81 10.73
CA SER A 167 46.39 14.92 11.69
C SER A 167 45.15 15.31 12.54
N ASN A 168 45.43 15.72 13.79
CA ASN A 168 44.62 16.47 14.79
C ASN A 168 43.75 15.65 15.79
N VAL A 169 43.97 15.59 17.13
CA VAL A 169 44.42 16.54 18.23
C VAL A 169 43.19 17.03 19.03
N ALA A 170 43.09 17.06 20.38
CA ALA A 170 44.04 17.03 21.54
C ALA A 170 43.33 16.45 22.82
N ALA A 171 43.90 16.24 24.03
CA ALA A 171 45.29 16.15 24.55
C ALA A 171 45.34 15.62 26.03
N ASN A 172 46.56 15.26 26.48
CA ASN A 172 47.07 15.15 27.88
C ASN A 172 46.71 13.94 28.78
N GLY A 173 47.74 13.45 29.51
CA GLY A 173 47.69 12.44 30.59
C GLY A 173 48.25 13.00 31.92
N PRO A 174 49.11 12.30 32.72
CA PRO A 174 50.04 11.23 32.31
C PRO A 174 50.23 10.01 33.27
N ARG A 175 50.86 8.96 32.71
CA ARG A 175 51.74 7.92 33.36
C ARG A 175 51.22 7.07 34.56
N LEU A 176 51.02 5.78 34.27
CA LEU A 176 51.30 4.66 35.19
C LEU A 176 52.73 4.11 34.95
N SER A 177 53.22 3.22 35.83
CA SER A 177 54.43 2.41 35.58
C SER A 177 54.48 1.11 36.42
N SER A 178 54.12 -0.01 35.77
CA SER A 178 54.50 -1.39 36.19
C SER A 178 53.84 -1.93 37.49
N PRO A 179 53.98 -3.23 37.84
CA PRO A 179 53.20 -4.30 37.22
C PRO A 179 52.54 -5.22 38.29
N LEU A 180 52.29 -6.50 37.92
CA LEU A 180 51.88 -7.67 38.74
C LEU A 180 50.37 -7.98 38.85
N ALA A 181 49.96 -8.94 37.99
CA ALA A 181 49.50 -10.28 38.38
C ALA A 181 48.23 -10.49 39.25
N MET A 182 47.72 -11.73 39.18
CA MET A 182 46.60 -12.31 39.94
C MET A 182 45.24 -11.64 39.66
N SER A 183 44.55 -12.04 38.59
CA SER A 183 43.74 -13.28 38.45
C SER A 183 42.28 -13.08 38.87
N SER A 184 41.38 -13.06 37.89
CA SER A 184 39.94 -12.93 38.09
C SER A 184 39.37 -14.04 38.99
N GLY A 185 38.54 -13.65 39.96
CA GLY A 185 37.66 -14.60 40.63
C GLY A 185 36.68 -15.23 39.64
N ARG A 186 36.60 -16.56 39.65
CA ARG A 186 35.63 -17.37 38.90
C ARG A 186 35.39 -18.63 39.75
N ALA A 187 34.45 -18.50 40.71
CA ALA A 187 34.19 -19.29 41.92
C ALA A 187 34.26 -20.85 41.89
N ALA A 188 33.11 -21.51 42.12
CA ALA A 188 32.88 -22.96 42.32
C ALA A 188 31.37 -23.33 42.38
N SER A 189 30.68 -23.49 41.23
CA SER A 189 29.57 -24.47 41.11
C SER A 189 30.00 -25.81 41.73
N PRO A 190 29.12 -26.56 42.42
CA PRO A 190 28.08 -27.29 41.69
C PRO A 190 26.76 -27.59 42.46
N PRO A 191 25.74 -28.14 41.78
CA PRO A 191 24.69 -28.95 42.41
C PRO A 191 25.10 -30.43 42.54
N SER A 192 24.74 -31.11 43.64
CA SER A 192 24.59 -32.59 43.79
C SER A 192 24.29 -32.98 45.25
N PRO A 193 23.41 -33.98 45.49
CA PRO A 193 23.81 -35.16 46.27
C PRO A 193 23.18 -36.47 45.70
N PRO A 194 23.75 -37.69 45.90
CA PRO A 194 23.87 -38.30 47.24
C PRO A 194 25.19 -39.04 47.60
N GLN A 195 25.47 -39.05 48.92
CA GLN A 195 26.16 -40.00 49.85
C GLN A 195 26.98 -41.22 49.31
N PRO A 196 27.97 -41.79 50.08
CA PRO A 196 28.24 -41.63 51.53
C PRO A 196 29.73 -41.49 52.01
N ALA A 197 29.92 -41.10 53.28
CA ALA A 197 30.88 -41.60 54.35
C ALA A 197 32.35 -42.03 54.07
N PRO A 198 33.27 -42.05 55.10
CA PRO A 198 33.39 -41.29 56.36
C PRO A 198 34.87 -40.88 56.76
N GLU A 199 35.08 -40.43 58.02
CA GLU A 199 36.34 -40.51 58.84
C GLU A 199 37.57 -39.62 58.46
N ILE A 200 38.49 -39.17 59.36
CA ILE A 200 38.74 -39.37 60.82
C ILE A 200 39.17 -38.05 61.54
N ARG A 201 38.41 -37.64 62.57
CA ARG A 201 38.80 -37.43 64.00
C ARG A 201 39.92 -36.38 64.43
N PRO A 202 40.23 -36.15 65.75
CA PRO A 202 40.31 -34.79 66.39
C PRO A 202 41.60 -34.61 67.27
N PRO A 203 41.64 -34.05 68.53
CA PRO A 203 40.85 -33.09 69.36
C PRO A 203 41.77 -31.97 70.00
N PRO A 204 41.61 -31.38 71.23
CA PRO A 204 40.49 -31.31 72.21
C PRO A 204 40.18 -29.93 72.90
N ALA A 205 38.99 -29.87 73.54
CA ALA A 205 38.63 -29.16 74.81
C ALA A 205 38.62 -27.59 74.91
N ALA A 206 37.83 -26.94 75.79
CA ALA A 206 36.55 -27.26 76.49
C ALA A 206 36.02 -26.02 77.28
N GLU A 207 34.70 -25.91 77.55
CA GLU A 207 34.00 -25.44 78.80
C GLU A 207 32.49 -25.08 78.59
N ALA A 208 31.70 -24.86 79.67
CA ALA A 208 30.22 -24.72 79.71
C ALA A 208 29.73 -24.17 81.11
N PRO A 209 28.43 -24.17 81.55
CA PRO A 209 27.09 -24.06 80.89
C PRO A 209 26.02 -23.10 81.59
N GLY A 210 24.89 -22.79 80.91
CA GLY A 210 23.60 -22.28 81.50
C GLY A 210 23.04 -20.93 80.93
N LEU A 211 21.82 -20.41 81.22
CA LEU A 211 20.53 -20.95 81.75
C LEU A 211 19.34 -19.93 81.52
N GLY A 212 18.10 -20.17 82.01
CA GLY A 212 16.89 -19.27 81.87
C GLY A 212 16.26 -18.81 83.24
N PRO A 213 15.00 -18.25 83.36
CA PRO A 213 13.90 -18.02 82.41
C PRO A 213 13.29 -16.56 82.44
N THR A 214 11.97 -16.37 82.60
CA THR A 214 11.12 -15.12 82.40
C THR A 214 10.40 -14.67 83.72
N PRO A 215 9.35 -13.77 83.84
CA PRO A 215 8.48 -13.03 82.88
C PRO A 215 7.88 -11.60 83.25
N GLN A 216 7.01 -11.05 82.36
CA GLN A 216 5.78 -10.19 82.56
C GLN A 216 5.75 -8.68 83.01
N LEU A 217 4.90 -7.91 82.26
CA LEU A 217 3.93 -6.81 82.61
C LEU A 217 4.28 -5.37 83.12
N SER A 218 3.70 -4.37 82.41
CA SER A 218 2.82 -3.25 82.89
C SER A 218 3.28 -1.78 83.08
N THR A 219 2.27 -0.88 82.89
CA THR A 219 2.16 0.58 83.19
C THR A 219 2.82 1.59 82.24
N ARG A 220 2.35 2.85 82.07
CA ARG A 220 1.00 3.49 82.13
C ARG A 220 1.11 4.96 81.62
N SER A 221 0.04 5.49 81.00
CA SER A 221 -0.15 6.93 80.63
C SER A 221 0.74 7.50 79.52
N THR A 222 0.37 8.56 78.76
CA THR A 222 -0.90 9.05 78.15
C THR A 222 -0.53 10.28 77.30
N VAL A 223 -1.18 10.49 76.15
CA VAL A 223 -0.93 11.62 75.20
C VAL A 223 0.35 11.44 74.38
N ASP A 224 0.24 10.68 73.28
CA ASP A 224 0.75 11.01 71.92
C ASP A 224 0.44 9.88 70.89
N ASP A 225 -0.71 9.19 71.05
CA ASP A 225 -1.01 7.98 70.26
C ASP A 225 -1.24 8.22 68.76
N GLN A 226 -1.57 9.44 68.32
CA GLN A 226 -1.89 9.70 66.89
C GLN A 226 -0.64 9.82 66.02
N GLU A 227 0.29 10.74 66.32
CA GLU A 227 1.56 10.84 65.58
C GLU A 227 2.37 9.54 65.67
N LEU A 228 2.36 8.90 66.84
CA LEU A 228 3.08 7.66 67.07
C LEU A 228 2.44 6.47 66.32
N GLN A 229 1.13 6.52 66.01
CA GLN A 229 0.45 5.55 65.15
C GLN A 229 0.67 5.84 63.65
N GLU A 230 0.72 7.11 63.22
CA GLU A 230 1.12 7.47 61.85
C GLU A 230 2.58 7.13 61.56
N LEU A 231 3.51 7.46 62.47
CA LEU A 231 4.91 7.09 62.36
C LEU A 231 5.07 5.56 62.32
N ARG A 232 4.34 4.80 63.16
CA ARG A 232 4.31 3.33 63.07
C ARG A 232 3.74 2.81 61.75
N ALA A 233 2.75 3.49 61.14
CA ALA A 233 2.23 3.10 59.83
C ALA A 233 3.24 3.41 58.70
N LYS A 234 3.87 4.58 58.73
CA LYS A 234 4.85 5.03 57.75
C LYS A 234 6.15 4.23 57.83
N ILE A 235 6.59 3.90 59.05
CA ILE A 235 7.65 2.91 59.32
C ILE A 235 7.24 1.57 58.73
N ARG A 236 6.04 1.03 59.02
CA ARG A 236 5.60 -0.27 58.48
C ARG A 236 5.55 -0.31 56.96
N VAL A 237 5.19 0.78 56.28
CA VAL A 237 5.24 0.87 54.80
C VAL A 237 6.68 0.93 54.28
N LEU A 238 7.58 1.65 54.95
CA LEU A 238 9.01 1.69 54.60
C LEU A 238 9.73 0.39 54.96
N GLU A 239 9.30 -0.34 55.98
CA GLU A 239 9.75 -1.68 56.34
C GLU A 239 9.24 -2.72 55.35
N ALA A 240 7.97 -2.64 54.92
CA ALA A 240 7.43 -3.48 53.86
C ALA A 240 8.18 -3.24 52.55
N LYS A 241 8.38 -1.97 52.15
CA LYS A 241 9.14 -1.64 50.95
C LYS A 241 10.60 -2.08 51.06
N ARG A 242 11.28 -1.85 52.19
CA ARG A 242 12.62 -2.41 52.43
C ARG A 242 12.63 -3.93 52.45
N ALA A 243 11.57 -4.61 52.87
CA ALA A 243 11.48 -6.06 52.87
C ALA A 243 11.31 -6.61 51.45
N ASP A 244 10.55 -5.94 50.59
CA ASP A 244 10.42 -6.27 49.17
C ASP A 244 11.68 -5.90 48.37
N ASP A 245 12.27 -4.71 48.60
CA ASP A 245 13.58 -4.33 48.08
C ASP A 245 14.65 -5.36 48.52
N SER A 246 14.63 -5.82 49.79
CA SER A 246 15.54 -6.87 50.30
C SER A 246 15.23 -8.26 49.76
N ARG A 247 13.98 -8.55 49.37
CA ARG A 247 13.61 -9.80 48.67
C ARG A 247 14.14 -9.76 47.24
N HIS A 248 14.02 -8.63 46.56
CA HIS A 248 14.48 -8.46 45.19
C HIS A 248 16.02 -8.41 45.12
N VAL A 249 16.68 -7.74 46.08
CA VAL A 249 18.14 -7.84 46.27
C VAL A 249 18.55 -9.28 46.54
N ARG A 250 17.88 -10.02 47.44
CA ARG A 250 18.20 -11.45 47.67
C ARG A 250 17.94 -12.32 46.46
N GLU A 251 16.90 -12.04 45.67
CA GLU A 251 16.62 -12.78 44.44
C GLU A 251 17.73 -12.53 43.41
N LEU A 252 18.16 -11.27 43.26
CA LEU A 252 19.30 -10.90 42.42
C LEU A 252 20.63 -11.45 42.97
N GLU A 253 20.83 -11.52 44.28
CA GLU A 253 21.98 -12.18 44.93
C GLU A 253 21.95 -13.70 44.68
N THR A 254 20.78 -14.36 44.71
CA THR A 254 20.68 -15.80 44.35
C THR A 254 20.94 -16.01 42.86
N ARG A 255 20.37 -15.18 41.97
CA ARG A 255 20.64 -15.24 40.53
C ARG A 255 22.10 -14.92 40.20
N LEU A 256 22.73 -14.01 40.95
CA LEU A 256 24.16 -13.71 40.87
C LEU A 256 25.00 -14.87 41.38
N ALA A 257 24.66 -15.47 42.51
CA ALA A 257 25.36 -16.64 43.06
C ALA A 257 25.25 -17.85 42.12
N ASP A 258 24.06 -18.10 41.54
CA ASP A 258 23.85 -19.14 40.52
C ASP A 258 24.63 -18.83 39.23
N ALA A 259 24.61 -17.57 38.77
CA ALA A 259 25.38 -17.14 37.61
C ALA A 259 26.89 -17.28 37.85
N GLU A 260 27.41 -16.81 38.99
CA GLU A 260 28.80 -17.01 39.44
C GLU A 260 29.13 -18.50 39.50
N THR A 261 28.24 -19.31 40.09
CA THR A 261 28.33 -20.78 40.12
C THR A 261 28.53 -21.35 38.70
N PHE A 262 27.64 -21.10 37.73
CA PHE A 262 27.83 -21.58 36.34
C PHE A 262 29.11 -21.02 35.69
N VAL A 263 29.36 -19.73 35.88
CA VAL A 263 30.58 -19.02 35.46
C VAL A 263 31.82 -19.80 35.92
N SER A 264 31.80 -20.34 37.14
CA SER A 264 32.89 -21.05 37.79
C SER A 264 33.15 -22.48 37.31
N VAL A 265 32.12 -23.21 36.90
CA VAL A 265 32.34 -24.58 36.40
C VAL A 265 32.84 -24.58 34.96
N LYS A 266 32.66 -23.47 34.22
CA LYS A 266 33.27 -23.29 32.89
C LYS A 266 34.77 -23.62 32.87
N PRO A 267 35.69 -23.02 33.67
CA PRO A 267 37.11 -23.40 33.65
C PRO A 267 37.38 -24.86 34.07
N LYS A 268 36.54 -25.50 34.91
CA LYS A 268 36.69 -26.93 35.24
C LYS A 268 36.30 -27.83 34.06
N LEU A 269 35.22 -27.50 33.35
CA LEU A 269 34.81 -28.18 32.13
C LEU A 269 35.79 -27.92 30.98
N THR A 270 36.26 -26.68 30.79
CA THR A 270 37.30 -26.35 29.81
C THR A 270 38.61 -27.07 30.12
N ALA A 271 39.05 -27.16 31.39
CA ALA A 271 40.23 -27.94 31.74
C ALA A 271 40.05 -29.44 31.44
N LYS A 272 38.86 -30.00 31.70
CA LYS A 272 38.57 -31.42 31.39
C LYS A 272 38.42 -31.68 29.89
N LEU A 273 37.81 -30.77 29.14
CA LEU A 273 37.73 -30.81 27.68
C LEU A 273 39.12 -30.71 27.06
N ASN A 274 39.98 -29.79 27.53
CA ASN A 274 41.37 -29.69 27.11
C ASN A 274 42.17 -30.95 27.45
N SER A 275 41.95 -31.59 28.61
CA SER A 275 42.57 -32.90 28.94
C SER A 275 42.16 -33.96 27.93
N MET A 276 40.85 -34.14 27.71
CA MET A 276 40.32 -35.12 26.76
C MET A 276 40.74 -34.83 25.31
N GLN A 277 40.87 -33.56 24.92
CA GLN A 277 41.37 -33.15 23.61
C GLN A 277 42.88 -33.40 23.48
N THR A 278 43.67 -33.23 24.55
CA THR A 278 45.09 -33.59 24.59
C THR A 278 45.28 -35.10 24.50
N GLU A 279 44.46 -35.87 25.22
CA GLU A 279 44.43 -37.35 25.15
C GLU A 279 43.97 -37.82 23.76
N LEU A 280 42.99 -37.17 23.12
CA LEU A 280 42.60 -37.44 21.73
C LEU A 280 43.69 -37.11 20.71
N ILE A 281 44.47 -36.05 20.94
CA ILE A 281 45.61 -35.69 20.08
C ILE A 281 46.75 -36.68 20.30
N ALA A 282 47.00 -37.13 21.53
CA ALA A 282 47.98 -38.16 21.84
C ALA A 282 47.61 -39.50 21.18
N THR A 283 46.37 -40.01 21.37
CA THR A 283 45.95 -41.29 20.77
C THR A 283 45.81 -41.21 19.26
N ARG A 284 45.43 -40.08 18.66
CA ARG A 284 45.50 -39.87 17.20
C ARG A 284 46.93 -39.87 16.68
N ARG A 285 47.89 -39.37 17.46
CA ARG A 285 49.31 -39.40 17.11
C ARG A 285 49.89 -40.81 17.23
N GLU A 286 49.60 -41.53 18.31
CA GLU A 286 49.96 -42.94 18.47
C GLU A 286 49.34 -43.81 17.37
N LEU A 287 48.09 -43.51 16.96
CA LEU A 287 47.45 -44.16 15.82
C LEU A 287 48.14 -43.83 14.49
N ALA A 288 48.49 -42.57 14.24
CA ALA A 288 49.18 -42.15 13.02
C ALA A 288 50.62 -42.72 12.96
N ASP A 289 51.35 -42.71 14.07
CA ASP A 289 52.68 -43.31 14.19
C ASP A 289 52.59 -44.83 13.98
N ALA A 290 51.55 -45.50 14.50
CA ALA A 290 51.29 -46.93 14.28
C ALA A 290 50.87 -47.24 12.82
N GLN A 291 50.06 -46.39 12.19
CA GLN A 291 49.69 -46.50 10.78
C GLN A 291 50.91 -46.30 9.87
N GLN A 292 51.77 -45.32 10.16
CA GLN A 292 53.01 -45.12 9.42
C GLN A 292 53.99 -46.29 9.62
N ILE A 293 54.03 -46.90 10.81
CA ILE A 293 54.80 -48.14 11.04
C ILE A 293 54.19 -49.32 10.25
N ALA A 294 52.87 -49.38 10.08
CA ALA A 294 52.20 -50.38 9.26
C ALA A 294 52.49 -50.17 7.76
N GLU A 295 52.37 -48.95 7.23
CA GLU A 295 52.73 -48.60 5.84
C GLU A 295 54.21 -48.89 5.56
N LEU A 296 55.12 -48.60 6.51
CA LEU A 296 56.54 -48.95 6.42
C LEU A 296 56.82 -50.45 6.59
N ALA A 297 55.87 -51.23 7.12
CA ALA A 297 55.94 -52.68 7.17
C ALA A 297 55.40 -53.31 5.88
N GLU A 298 54.29 -52.79 5.33
CA GLU A 298 53.74 -53.19 4.03
C GLU A 298 54.71 -52.84 2.89
N GLY A 299 55.31 -51.65 2.91
CA GLY A 299 56.38 -51.26 1.99
C GLY A 299 57.59 -52.21 2.07
N ARG A 300 57.99 -52.62 3.28
CA ARG A 300 59.05 -53.63 3.44
C ARG A 300 58.63 -55.02 2.99
N ILE A 301 57.36 -55.40 3.13
CA ILE A 301 56.84 -56.66 2.62
C ILE A 301 56.92 -56.65 1.09
N LEU A 302 56.51 -55.55 0.45
CA LEU A 302 56.68 -55.34 -1.00
C LEU A 302 58.16 -55.34 -1.40
N ASP A 303 59.05 -54.60 -0.72
CA ASP A 303 60.50 -54.62 -0.97
C ASP A 303 61.06 -56.06 -0.90
N THR A 304 60.61 -56.87 0.08
CA THR A 304 61.03 -58.27 0.20
C THR A 304 60.37 -59.20 -0.81
N GLN A 305 59.19 -58.86 -1.33
CA GLN A 305 58.53 -59.62 -2.38
C GLN A 305 59.17 -59.32 -3.73
N GLU A 306 59.45 -58.05 -4.06
CA GLU A 306 60.23 -57.65 -5.24
C GLU A 306 61.63 -58.27 -5.20
N GLN A 307 62.30 -58.27 -4.04
CA GLN A 307 63.58 -58.99 -3.88
C GLN A 307 63.42 -60.49 -4.07
N LEU A 308 62.32 -61.10 -3.58
CA LEU A 308 62.08 -62.54 -3.77
C LEU A 308 61.84 -62.86 -5.26
N GLU A 309 61.00 -62.08 -5.95
CA GLU A 309 60.72 -62.20 -7.39
C GLU A 309 62.01 -62.01 -8.21
N MET A 310 62.84 -61.02 -7.87
CA MET A 310 64.17 -60.84 -8.48
C MET A 310 65.11 -62.04 -8.20
N THR A 311 65.12 -62.60 -6.99
CA THR A 311 65.92 -63.83 -6.72
C THR A 311 65.34 -65.09 -7.36
N MET A 312 64.05 -65.12 -7.68
CA MET A 312 63.47 -66.20 -8.50
C MET A 312 63.86 -66.04 -9.97
N LEU A 313 63.89 -64.83 -10.52
CA LEU A 313 64.45 -64.57 -11.84
C LEU A 313 65.94 -64.90 -11.92
N ASP A 314 66.75 -64.48 -10.95
CA ASP A 314 68.18 -64.86 -10.88
C ASP A 314 68.35 -66.38 -10.73
N LYS A 315 67.42 -67.07 -10.04
CA LYS A 315 67.40 -68.54 -9.95
C LYS A 315 67.03 -69.20 -11.28
N GLU A 316 65.98 -68.73 -11.96
CA GLU A 316 65.56 -69.27 -13.27
C GLU A 316 66.66 -69.07 -14.32
N VAL A 317 67.30 -67.89 -14.36
CA VAL A 317 68.45 -67.62 -15.24
C VAL A 317 69.70 -68.42 -14.84
N ALA A 318 69.87 -68.76 -13.56
CA ALA A 318 70.93 -69.66 -13.11
C ALA A 318 70.65 -71.14 -13.45
N GLU A 319 69.38 -71.56 -13.43
CA GLU A 319 68.94 -72.90 -13.83
C GLU A 319 69.01 -73.06 -15.36
N GLU A 320 68.55 -72.09 -16.15
CA GLU A 320 68.73 -72.06 -17.62
C GLU A 320 70.22 -72.15 -17.98
N ARG A 321 71.09 -71.40 -17.30
CA ARG A 321 72.54 -71.48 -17.49
C ARG A 321 73.16 -72.79 -17.01
N ALA A 322 72.60 -73.43 -15.99
CA ALA A 322 73.04 -74.75 -15.53
C ALA A 322 72.66 -75.82 -16.55
N GLU A 323 71.41 -75.84 -17.04
CA GLU A 323 70.94 -76.74 -18.09
C GLU A 323 71.73 -76.54 -19.39
N ALA A 324 72.01 -75.29 -19.79
CA ALA A 324 72.86 -75.00 -20.95
C ALA A 324 74.32 -75.49 -20.76
N ALA A 325 74.89 -75.32 -19.56
CA ALA A 325 76.24 -75.80 -19.26
C ALA A 325 76.30 -77.34 -19.11
N GLU A 326 75.24 -78.00 -18.65
CA GLU A 326 75.12 -79.46 -18.64
C GLU A 326 74.96 -80.02 -20.06
N ALA A 327 74.22 -79.33 -20.94
CA ALA A 327 74.16 -79.67 -22.36
C ALA A 327 75.50 -79.48 -23.07
N GLU A 328 76.22 -78.37 -22.85
CA GLU A 328 77.59 -78.19 -23.36
C GLU A 328 78.55 -79.26 -22.81
N LEU A 329 78.41 -79.64 -21.53
CA LEU A 329 79.20 -80.71 -20.92
C LEU A 329 78.87 -82.09 -21.53
N GLU A 330 77.62 -82.36 -21.90
CA GLU A 330 77.21 -83.60 -22.58
C GLU A 330 77.73 -83.65 -24.02
N ASP A 331 77.58 -82.55 -24.77
CA ASP A 331 78.13 -82.41 -26.13
C ASP A 331 79.68 -82.52 -26.15
N VAL A 332 80.36 -82.00 -25.12
CA VAL A 332 81.81 -82.20 -24.91
C VAL A 332 82.14 -83.65 -24.49
N LYS A 333 81.29 -84.35 -23.73
CA LYS A 333 81.48 -85.79 -23.43
C LYS A 333 81.31 -86.65 -24.68
N GLU A 334 80.35 -86.36 -25.56
CA GLU A 334 80.21 -87.08 -26.83
C GLU A 334 81.45 -86.87 -27.71
N ARG A 335 81.94 -85.64 -27.82
CA ARG A 335 83.20 -85.33 -28.52
C ARG A 335 84.41 -86.00 -27.86
N LEU A 336 84.45 -86.07 -26.52
CA LEU A 336 85.49 -86.80 -25.80
C LEU A 336 85.44 -88.29 -26.13
N ALA A 337 84.25 -88.92 -26.11
CA ALA A 337 84.09 -90.33 -26.44
C ALA A 337 84.50 -90.65 -27.89
N ILE A 338 84.22 -89.74 -28.84
CA ILE A 338 84.71 -89.85 -30.22
C ILE A 338 86.24 -89.79 -30.25
N VAL A 339 86.87 -88.82 -29.57
CA VAL A 339 88.34 -88.69 -29.53
C VAL A 339 89.01 -89.81 -28.72
N GLU A 340 88.33 -90.40 -27.73
CA GLU A 340 88.80 -91.57 -26.99
C GLU A 340 88.78 -92.82 -27.87
N VAL A 341 87.74 -93.02 -28.71
CA VAL A 341 87.71 -94.07 -29.72
C VAL A 341 88.77 -93.84 -30.82
N GLU A 342 88.99 -92.59 -31.26
CA GLU A 342 90.09 -92.25 -32.17
C GLU A 342 91.46 -92.54 -31.53
N LEU A 343 91.64 -92.24 -30.24
CA LEU A 343 92.84 -92.58 -29.48
C LEU A 343 93.01 -94.06 -29.19
N GLU A 344 91.93 -94.83 -29.08
CA GLU A 344 91.97 -96.29 -28.94
C GLU A 344 92.39 -96.94 -30.27
N VAL A 345 91.78 -96.52 -31.40
CA VAL A 345 92.19 -96.93 -32.75
C VAL A 345 93.63 -96.52 -33.08
N LEU A 346 94.10 -95.36 -32.59
CA LEU A 346 95.50 -94.94 -32.76
C LEU A 346 96.48 -95.64 -31.80
N LYS A 347 96.03 -96.10 -30.62
CA LYS A 347 96.85 -96.95 -29.72
C LYS A 347 96.95 -98.39 -30.21
N GLU A 348 95.89 -98.95 -30.79
CA GLU A 348 95.94 -100.23 -31.52
C GLU A 348 96.84 -100.13 -32.77
N GLY A 349 97.24 -98.92 -33.19
CA GLY A 349 98.19 -98.67 -34.26
C GLY A 349 99.68 -98.81 -33.89
N GLU A 350 100.08 -98.58 -32.63
CA GLU A 350 101.50 -98.55 -32.20
C GLU A 350 101.70 -99.08 -30.76
N GLY A 351 101.96 -100.39 -30.58
CA GLY A 351 102.32 -100.93 -29.25
C GLY A 351 102.59 -102.44 -29.12
N GLU A 352 103.88 -102.80 -29.05
CA GLU A 352 104.49 -103.90 -28.27
C GLU A 352 104.04 -105.38 -28.48
N ASP A 353 104.71 -105.97 -29.46
CA ASP A 353 105.20 -107.36 -29.54
C ASP A 353 105.87 -107.91 -28.25
N GLU A 354 105.51 -109.13 -27.81
CA GLU A 354 106.40 -110.29 -27.50
C GLU A 354 105.61 -111.42 -26.75
N GLY A 355 106.02 -112.72 -26.84
CA GLY A 355 105.43 -113.73 -25.91
C GLY A 355 105.69 -115.26 -26.06
N GLY A 356 105.83 -115.84 -27.26
CA GLY A 356 106.12 -117.28 -27.48
C GLY A 356 104.99 -118.31 -27.20
N GLY A 357 105.12 -119.61 -27.53
CA GLY A 357 106.15 -120.33 -28.30
C GLY A 357 105.95 -121.87 -28.39
N GLY A 358 106.62 -122.54 -29.36
CA GLY A 358 106.70 -124.03 -29.55
C GLY A 358 105.63 -124.65 -30.50
N GLU A 359 105.86 -125.73 -31.28
CA GLU A 359 107.06 -126.53 -31.62
C GLU A 359 106.97 -127.15 -33.05
N ASP A 360 108.12 -127.32 -33.74
CA ASP A 360 108.63 -128.37 -34.69
C ASP A 360 107.73 -129.45 -35.41
N PRO A 361 108.19 -130.20 -36.47
CA PRO A 361 109.01 -129.83 -37.66
C PRO A 361 108.73 -130.58 -39.01
N ASP A 362 109.44 -130.16 -40.09
CA ASP A 362 110.07 -130.97 -41.19
C ASP A 362 109.53 -131.00 -42.67
N ARG A 363 110.51 -130.83 -43.60
CA ARG A 363 110.69 -131.19 -45.05
C ARG A 363 109.60 -131.17 -46.17
N SER A 364 109.87 -130.37 -47.23
CA SER A 364 110.33 -130.84 -48.59
C SER A 364 109.77 -130.15 -49.89
N MET A 365 110.35 -129.01 -50.26
CA MET A 365 110.96 -128.72 -51.60
C MET A 365 110.21 -128.90 -52.97
N VAL A 366 109.87 -127.75 -53.60
CA VAL A 366 110.00 -127.37 -55.07
C VAL A 366 108.89 -127.65 -56.13
N LYS A 367 108.29 -126.52 -56.61
CA LYS A 367 107.81 -126.08 -57.97
C LYS A 367 107.01 -127.04 -58.89
N GLY A 368 106.02 -126.61 -59.70
CA GLY A 368 105.43 -125.28 -60.03
C GLY A 368 104.68 -125.37 -61.40
N LYS A 369 104.06 -124.34 -62.00
CA LYS A 369 103.67 -122.97 -61.59
C LYS A 369 102.67 -122.38 -62.64
N ASP A 370 102.05 -121.23 -62.34
CA ASP A 370 101.51 -120.22 -63.29
C ASP A 370 100.36 -120.61 -64.27
N SER A 371 99.12 -120.72 -63.74
CA SER A 371 97.89 -120.61 -64.56
C SER A 371 96.67 -120.08 -63.76
N LEU A 372 96.52 -120.48 -62.49
CA LEU A 372 95.30 -120.23 -61.70
C LEU A 372 95.03 -118.76 -61.32
N ALA A 373 96.07 -117.92 -61.22
CA ALA A 373 95.98 -116.57 -60.65
C ALA A 373 95.09 -115.59 -61.45
N TYR A 374 95.03 -115.74 -62.79
CA TYR A 374 94.28 -114.82 -63.66
C TYR A 374 92.77 -114.88 -63.39
N VAL A 375 92.25 -116.09 -63.14
CA VAL A 375 90.80 -116.36 -62.98
C VAL A 375 90.24 -115.78 -61.65
N GLN A 376 91.10 -115.47 -60.68
CA GLN A 376 90.67 -114.95 -59.38
C GLN A 376 90.42 -113.42 -59.39
N LEU A 377 91.18 -112.64 -60.18
CA LEU A 377 90.97 -111.18 -60.27
C LEU A 377 89.65 -110.81 -60.95
N GLU A 378 89.24 -111.56 -61.98
CA GLU A 378 88.07 -111.24 -62.80
C GLU A 378 86.77 -111.20 -61.96
N LYS A 379 86.61 -112.16 -61.04
CA LYS A 379 85.49 -112.21 -60.08
C LYS A 379 85.51 -111.12 -58.99
N GLN A 380 86.65 -110.47 -58.74
CA GLN A 380 86.69 -109.33 -57.81
C GLN A 380 86.18 -108.05 -58.49
N ASN A 381 86.49 -107.86 -59.77
CA ASN A 381 86.05 -106.69 -60.54
C ASN A 381 84.53 -106.64 -60.80
N GLU A 382 83.84 -107.79 -60.90
CA GLU A 382 82.37 -107.81 -61.01
C GLU A 382 81.68 -107.29 -59.75
N ARG A 383 82.14 -107.72 -58.55
CA ARG A 383 81.58 -107.28 -57.27
C ARG A 383 81.70 -105.77 -57.04
N LEU A 384 82.82 -105.18 -57.46
CA LEU A 384 83.03 -103.72 -57.38
C LEU A 384 82.03 -102.95 -58.26
N LYS A 385 81.67 -103.46 -59.44
CA LYS A 385 80.64 -102.84 -60.28
C LYS A 385 79.24 -102.90 -59.65
N GLU A 386 78.88 -104.02 -59.03
CA GLU A 386 77.57 -104.17 -58.37
C GLU A 386 77.45 -103.25 -57.14
N ALA A 387 78.55 -103.07 -56.38
CA ALA A 387 78.61 -102.12 -55.27
C ALA A 387 78.46 -100.66 -55.73
N LEU A 388 79.15 -100.26 -56.81
CA LEU A 388 79.05 -98.92 -57.38
C LEU A 388 77.66 -98.58 -57.94
N LEU A 389 76.96 -99.57 -58.50
CA LEU A 389 75.56 -99.39 -58.94
C LEU A 389 74.63 -99.15 -57.74
N ARG A 390 74.72 -99.96 -56.67
CA ARG A 390 73.95 -99.70 -55.43
C ARG A 390 74.24 -98.32 -54.85
N LEU A 391 75.51 -97.90 -54.82
CA LEU A 391 75.90 -96.59 -54.28
C LEU A 391 75.27 -95.44 -55.09
N ARG A 392 75.28 -95.54 -56.44
CA ARG A 392 74.60 -94.57 -57.32
C ARG A 392 73.11 -94.51 -57.03
N ASP A 393 72.46 -95.67 -56.92
CA ASP A 393 71.00 -95.74 -56.80
C ASP A 393 70.53 -95.21 -55.45
N MET A 394 71.25 -95.55 -54.36
CA MET A 394 71.05 -94.93 -53.04
C MET A 394 71.26 -93.41 -53.08
N THR A 395 72.30 -92.93 -53.79
CA THR A 395 72.53 -91.48 -53.92
C THR A 395 71.37 -90.78 -54.62
N GLN A 396 70.83 -91.36 -55.70
CA GLN A 396 69.67 -90.83 -56.42
C GLN A 396 68.39 -90.84 -55.57
N GLU A 397 68.20 -91.88 -54.73
CA GLU A 397 67.08 -91.96 -53.79
C GLU A 397 67.18 -90.85 -52.72
N THR A 398 68.37 -90.63 -52.13
CA THR A 398 68.58 -89.53 -51.16
C THR A 398 68.42 -88.13 -51.76
N ASP A 399 68.87 -87.89 -53.00
CA ASP A 399 68.71 -86.60 -53.68
C ASP A 399 67.22 -86.34 -54.03
N HIS A 400 66.44 -87.39 -54.31
CA HIS A 400 64.98 -87.29 -54.43
C HIS A 400 64.27 -87.02 -53.10
N GLU A 401 64.67 -87.66 -52.00
CA GLU A 401 64.12 -87.34 -50.67
C GLU A 401 64.44 -85.91 -50.21
N GLN A 402 65.67 -85.44 -50.41
CA GLN A 402 66.06 -84.06 -50.09
C GLN A 402 65.25 -83.04 -50.90
N ARG A 403 65.11 -83.23 -52.21
CA ARG A 403 64.25 -82.38 -53.06
C ARG A 403 62.79 -82.38 -52.61
N ARG A 404 62.27 -83.54 -52.18
CA ARG A 404 60.91 -83.66 -51.68
C ARG A 404 60.71 -82.85 -50.40
N ARG A 405 61.68 -82.92 -49.48
CA ARG A 405 61.65 -82.20 -48.19
C ARG A 405 61.87 -80.70 -48.34
N ILE A 406 62.67 -80.26 -49.32
CA ILE A 406 62.76 -78.84 -49.71
C ILE A 406 61.40 -78.35 -50.20
N ALA A 407 60.76 -79.06 -51.14
CA ALA A 407 59.44 -78.70 -51.65
C ALA A 407 58.28 -78.83 -50.62
N GLU A 408 58.54 -79.47 -49.47
CA GLU A 408 57.64 -79.52 -48.31
C GLU A 408 57.83 -78.25 -47.45
N MET A 409 59.07 -77.95 -47.05
CA MET A 409 59.39 -76.71 -46.33
C MET A 409 59.05 -75.43 -47.12
N GLU A 410 59.19 -75.43 -48.44
CA GLU A 410 58.75 -74.32 -49.31
C GLU A 410 57.23 -74.07 -49.24
N ARG A 411 56.42 -75.11 -48.99
CA ARG A 411 54.97 -74.94 -48.73
C ARG A 411 54.70 -74.44 -47.33
N ASP A 412 55.42 -74.96 -46.34
CA ASP A 412 55.23 -74.57 -44.94
C ASP A 412 55.62 -73.10 -44.72
N VAL A 413 56.68 -72.62 -45.39
CA VAL A 413 57.06 -71.20 -45.43
C VAL A 413 55.98 -70.36 -46.09
N ALA A 414 55.47 -70.75 -47.27
CA ALA A 414 54.39 -70.02 -47.93
C ALA A 414 53.08 -70.01 -47.10
N GLY A 415 52.82 -71.09 -46.33
CA GLY A 415 51.72 -71.15 -45.37
C GLY A 415 51.91 -70.23 -44.17
N ALA A 416 53.16 -70.09 -43.68
CA ALA A 416 53.52 -69.15 -42.64
C ALA A 416 53.38 -67.69 -43.10
N GLU A 417 53.80 -67.35 -44.32
CA GLU A 417 53.58 -66.03 -44.93
C GLU A 417 52.08 -65.69 -45.03
N GLU A 418 51.25 -66.64 -45.46
CA GLU A 418 49.79 -66.43 -45.51
C GLU A 418 49.16 -66.29 -44.11
N LEU A 419 49.71 -66.97 -43.09
CA LEU A 419 49.30 -66.79 -41.69
C LEU A 419 49.73 -65.44 -41.13
N GLN A 420 50.95 -64.99 -41.41
CA GLN A 420 51.46 -63.70 -40.96
C GLN A 420 50.63 -62.56 -41.55
N SER A 421 50.35 -62.59 -42.87
CA SER A 421 49.49 -61.58 -43.49
C SER A 421 48.08 -61.56 -42.87
N LYS A 422 47.51 -62.72 -42.52
CA LYS A 422 46.24 -62.79 -41.78
C LYS A 422 46.36 -62.15 -40.40
N TYR A 423 47.41 -62.48 -39.64
CA TYR A 423 47.70 -61.92 -38.32
C TYR A 423 47.78 -60.38 -38.36
N GLU A 424 48.61 -59.82 -39.25
CA GLU A 424 48.76 -58.37 -39.46
C GLU A 424 47.41 -57.70 -39.77
N THR A 425 46.59 -58.29 -40.65
CA THR A 425 45.24 -57.74 -40.94
C THR A 425 44.23 -57.93 -39.81
N THR A 426 44.48 -58.78 -38.81
CA THR A 426 43.65 -58.86 -37.59
C THR A 426 44.13 -57.90 -36.51
N GLU A 427 45.44 -57.72 -36.36
CA GLU A 427 46.08 -56.77 -35.45
C GLU A 427 45.68 -55.32 -35.79
N ILE A 428 45.71 -54.95 -37.08
CA ILE A 428 45.20 -53.65 -37.56
C ILE A 428 43.70 -53.48 -37.24
N LYS A 429 42.89 -54.53 -37.30
CA LYS A 429 41.45 -54.45 -36.95
C LYS A 429 41.21 -54.32 -35.45
N LEU A 430 42.04 -54.99 -34.63
CA LEU A 430 42.00 -54.89 -33.18
C LEU A 430 42.34 -53.47 -32.74
N ALA A 431 43.47 -52.92 -33.20
CA ALA A 431 43.88 -51.54 -32.89
C ALA A 431 42.82 -50.50 -33.31
N ASN A 432 42.17 -50.68 -34.47
CA ASN A 432 41.06 -49.81 -34.90
C ASN A 432 39.82 -49.93 -34.01
N ALA A 433 39.54 -51.10 -33.44
CA ALA A 433 38.44 -51.30 -32.49
C ALA A 433 38.76 -50.72 -31.11
N GLU A 434 40.01 -50.85 -30.65
CA GLU A 434 40.50 -50.27 -29.39
C GLU A 434 40.43 -48.74 -29.41
N ILE A 435 40.85 -48.12 -30.52
CA ILE A 435 40.72 -46.65 -30.73
C ILE A 435 39.24 -46.21 -30.69
N GLN A 436 38.32 -47.00 -31.27
CA GLN A 436 36.89 -46.69 -31.22
C GLN A 436 36.28 -46.86 -29.82
N ILE A 437 36.77 -47.84 -29.05
CA ILE A 437 36.39 -48.02 -27.64
C ILE A 437 36.85 -46.81 -26.81
N GLU A 438 38.07 -46.29 -27.05
CA GLU A 438 38.60 -45.15 -26.30
C GLU A 438 37.87 -43.83 -26.61
N ASP A 439 37.54 -43.55 -27.87
CA ASP A 439 36.73 -42.39 -28.27
C ASP A 439 35.31 -42.44 -27.64
N LEU A 440 34.72 -43.64 -27.54
CA LEU A 440 33.42 -43.84 -26.88
C LEU A 440 33.49 -43.68 -25.34
N LYS A 441 34.60 -44.04 -24.69
CA LYS A 441 34.83 -43.72 -23.27
C LYS A 441 34.92 -42.21 -23.05
N MET A 442 35.73 -41.53 -23.85
CA MET A 442 35.94 -40.08 -23.72
C MET A 442 34.64 -39.30 -23.90
N GLN A 443 33.75 -39.74 -24.81
CA GLN A 443 32.40 -39.17 -24.97
C GLN A 443 31.47 -39.45 -23.78
N LEU A 444 31.66 -40.55 -23.06
CA LEU A 444 30.93 -40.86 -21.82
C LEU A 444 31.44 -40.01 -20.65
N ASP A 445 32.76 -39.82 -20.52
CA ASP A 445 33.36 -38.98 -19.48
C ASP A 445 32.97 -37.50 -19.65
N ASP A 446 32.97 -36.98 -20.89
CA ASP A 446 32.45 -35.63 -21.20
C ASP A 446 30.96 -35.48 -20.83
N ALA A 447 30.15 -36.54 -21.01
CA ALA A 447 28.73 -36.52 -20.65
C ALA A 447 28.53 -36.55 -19.11
N LEU A 448 29.31 -37.35 -18.39
CA LEU A 448 29.28 -37.39 -16.92
C LEU A 448 29.75 -36.06 -16.30
N GLY A 449 30.76 -35.41 -16.88
CA GLY A 449 31.20 -34.07 -16.47
C GLY A 449 30.14 -32.98 -16.72
N ALA A 450 29.28 -33.14 -17.74
CA ALA A 450 28.14 -32.26 -17.96
C ALA A 450 27.01 -32.49 -16.93
N GLU A 451 26.79 -33.74 -16.51
CA GLU A 451 25.84 -34.09 -15.45
C GLU A 451 26.29 -33.51 -14.09
N GLU A 452 27.57 -33.62 -13.73
CA GLU A 452 28.11 -33.04 -12.48
C GLU A 452 27.92 -31.51 -12.43
N MET A 453 28.16 -30.79 -13.53
CA MET A 453 27.90 -29.35 -13.60
C MET A 453 26.40 -29.01 -13.48
N LEU A 454 25.50 -29.88 -13.96
CA LEU A 454 24.05 -29.69 -13.83
C LEU A 454 23.60 -29.92 -12.37
N VAL A 455 24.16 -30.90 -11.68
CA VAL A 455 23.98 -31.10 -10.23
C VAL A 455 24.47 -29.87 -9.45
N GLN A 456 25.69 -29.38 -9.71
CA GLN A 456 26.22 -28.19 -9.03
C GLN A 456 25.40 -26.91 -9.32
N LEU A 457 24.87 -26.74 -10.54
CA LEU A 457 23.97 -25.62 -10.85
C LEU A 457 22.60 -25.76 -10.18
N THR A 458 22.05 -26.97 -10.08
CA THR A 458 20.74 -27.19 -9.44
C THR A 458 20.84 -27.07 -7.92
N GLU A 459 21.89 -27.60 -7.29
CA GLU A 459 22.20 -27.40 -5.88
C GLU A 459 22.41 -25.90 -5.55
N ARG A 460 23.14 -25.16 -6.40
CA ARG A 460 23.33 -23.71 -6.22
C ARG A 460 22.03 -22.91 -6.41
N ASN A 461 21.21 -23.29 -7.40
CA ASN A 461 19.89 -22.70 -7.57
C ASN A 461 18.92 -23.08 -6.44
N LEU A 462 19.13 -24.21 -5.76
CA LEU A 462 18.36 -24.61 -4.57
C LEU A 462 18.83 -23.88 -3.31
N MET A 463 20.13 -23.67 -3.07
CA MET A 463 20.58 -22.88 -1.91
C MET A 463 20.16 -21.40 -2.01
N LEU A 464 20.24 -20.79 -3.20
CA LEU A 464 19.63 -19.48 -3.45
C LEU A 464 18.09 -19.61 -3.41
N GLY A 465 17.57 -20.68 -4.00
CA GLY A 465 16.20 -21.19 -3.89
C GLY A 465 15.78 -21.73 -2.51
N GLU A 466 16.41 -21.24 -1.44
CA GLU A 466 16.06 -21.42 -0.02
C GLU A 466 16.29 -20.10 0.75
N LYS A 467 17.52 -19.56 0.65
CA LYS A 467 17.99 -18.37 1.39
C LYS A 467 17.06 -17.17 1.27
N ILE A 468 16.38 -17.00 0.14
CA ILE A 468 15.70 -15.75 -0.18
C ILE A 468 14.22 -15.77 0.28
N GLU A 469 13.65 -16.90 0.72
CA GLU A 469 12.38 -16.93 1.50
C GLU A 469 12.56 -17.04 2.99
N GLU A 470 13.76 -17.38 3.47
CA GLU A 470 14.18 -16.84 4.75
C GLU A 470 13.98 -15.31 4.71
N MET A 471 14.33 -14.67 3.59
CA MET A 471 14.05 -13.26 3.28
C MET A 471 12.65 -12.96 2.68
N ARG A 472 11.72 -13.93 2.55
CA ARG A 472 10.27 -13.61 2.46
C ARG A 472 9.73 -13.53 3.85
N ILE A 473 9.86 -14.62 4.60
CA ILE A 473 9.26 -14.84 5.90
C ILE A 473 9.72 -13.72 6.83
N THR A 474 11.02 -13.41 6.92
CA THR A 474 11.47 -12.28 7.76
C THR A 474 10.98 -10.91 7.26
N ILE A 475 10.71 -10.72 5.95
CA ILE A 475 10.14 -9.46 5.43
C ILE A 475 8.63 -9.40 5.71
N GLU A 476 7.92 -10.52 5.59
CA GLU A 476 6.48 -10.65 5.81
C GLU A 476 6.15 -10.58 7.32
N ASP A 477 6.98 -11.17 8.18
CA ASP A 477 6.98 -10.98 9.64
C ASP A 477 7.23 -9.52 10.01
N LEU A 478 8.21 -8.86 9.39
CA LEU A 478 8.49 -7.43 9.63
C LEU A 478 7.40 -6.51 9.04
N GLU A 479 6.72 -6.91 7.97
CA GLU A 479 5.54 -6.21 7.43
C GLU A 479 4.34 -6.38 8.36
N ALA A 480 4.07 -7.59 8.88
CA ALA A 480 3.00 -7.85 9.86
C ALA A 480 3.26 -7.16 11.22
N LEU A 481 4.51 -7.16 11.71
CA LEU A 481 4.93 -6.40 12.89
C LEU A 481 4.82 -4.88 12.65
N ARG A 482 5.02 -4.41 11.42
CA ARG A 482 4.78 -3.01 11.06
C ARG A 482 3.29 -2.70 11.02
N GLU A 483 2.45 -3.55 10.43
CA GLU A 483 1.00 -3.35 10.40
C GLU A 483 0.41 -3.34 11.82
N LEU A 484 0.87 -4.23 12.71
CA LEU A 484 0.51 -4.22 14.14
C LEU A 484 0.98 -2.93 14.84
N ASN A 485 2.16 -2.40 14.52
CA ASN A 485 2.63 -1.13 15.07
C ASN A 485 1.86 0.07 14.50
N ASP A 486 1.54 0.09 13.21
CA ASP A 486 0.72 1.12 12.56
C ASP A 486 -0.70 1.13 13.21
N GLU A 487 -1.31 -0.05 13.44
CA GLU A 487 -2.58 -0.20 14.17
C GLU A 487 -2.46 0.26 15.64
N LEU A 488 -1.36 -0.08 16.33
CA LEU A 488 -1.12 0.34 17.71
C LEU A 488 -0.95 1.87 17.80
N GLU A 489 -0.28 2.49 16.83
CA GLU A 489 -0.11 3.95 16.74
C GLU A 489 -1.46 4.63 16.45
N GLU A 490 -2.29 4.10 15.55
CA GLU A 490 -3.65 4.61 15.32
C GLU A 490 -4.51 4.52 16.59
N ASN A 491 -4.52 3.38 17.28
CA ASN A 491 -5.20 3.22 18.58
C ASN A 491 -4.64 4.20 19.63
N HIS A 492 -3.32 4.42 19.67
CA HIS A 492 -2.73 5.39 20.58
C HIS A 492 -3.17 6.82 20.29
N VAL A 493 -3.16 7.25 19.02
CA VAL A 493 -3.64 8.57 18.59
C VAL A 493 -5.15 8.74 18.87
N GLU A 494 -5.97 7.70 18.69
CA GLU A 494 -7.38 7.75 19.09
C GLU A 494 -7.53 7.90 20.62
N THR A 495 -6.74 7.20 21.43
CA THR A 495 -6.79 7.35 22.90
C THR A 495 -6.25 8.71 23.37
N GLU A 496 -5.19 9.24 22.75
CA GLU A 496 -4.68 10.59 23.03
C GLU A 496 -5.74 11.65 22.69
N LYS A 497 -6.41 11.51 21.55
CA LYS A 497 -7.51 12.38 21.15
C LYS A 497 -8.70 12.29 22.12
N ALA A 498 -9.10 11.08 22.52
CA ALA A 498 -10.18 10.90 23.49
C ALA A 498 -9.85 11.47 24.88
N LEU A 499 -8.60 11.34 25.33
CA LEU A 499 -8.11 11.97 26.56
C LEU A 499 -8.03 13.50 26.43
N THR A 500 -7.68 14.03 25.25
CA THR A 500 -7.70 15.47 24.96
C THR A 500 -9.12 16.02 24.97
N GLU A 501 -10.09 15.32 24.37
CA GLU A 501 -11.51 15.65 24.43
C GLU A 501 -12.06 15.58 25.87
N GLU A 502 -11.60 14.64 26.70
CA GLU A 502 -11.92 14.65 28.14
C GLU A 502 -11.27 15.85 28.85
N ILE A 503 -10.00 16.18 28.57
CA ILE A 503 -9.31 17.34 29.15
C ILE A 503 -10.05 18.64 28.80
N ASP A 504 -10.40 18.87 27.53
CA ASP A 504 -11.19 20.02 27.10
C ASP A 504 -12.55 20.09 27.83
N ALA A 505 -13.20 18.94 28.03
CA ALA A 505 -14.43 18.85 28.80
C ALA A 505 -14.21 19.17 30.29
N LYS A 506 -13.12 18.72 30.92
CA LYS A 506 -12.76 19.10 32.29
C LYS A 506 -12.39 20.57 32.39
N GLU A 507 -11.65 21.14 31.44
CA GLU A 507 -11.32 22.56 31.42
C GLU A 507 -12.56 23.42 31.21
N SER A 508 -13.53 22.97 30.43
CA SER A 508 -14.84 23.61 30.30
C SER A 508 -15.58 23.59 31.64
N GLN A 509 -15.63 22.45 32.33
CA GLN A 509 -16.21 22.31 33.67
C GLN A 509 -15.47 23.18 34.71
N ILE A 510 -14.14 23.20 34.71
CA ILE A 510 -13.31 24.02 35.60
C ILE A 510 -13.58 25.51 35.36
N ARG A 511 -13.62 25.97 34.10
CA ARG A 511 -13.99 27.37 33.77
C ARG A 511 -15.41 27.72 34.22
N GLU A 512 -16.36 26.79 34.13
CA GLU A 512 -17.71 27.00 34.66
C GLU A 512 -17.72 27.04 36.20
N HIS A 513 -16.98 26.15 36.87
CA HIS A 513 -16.84 26.16 38.33
C HIS A 513 -16.09 27.39 38.86
N LEU A 514 -15.10 27.92 38.14
CA LEU A 514 -14.44 29.17 38.46
C LEU A 514 -15.40 30.36 38.35
N ARG A 515 -16.20 30.47 37.27
CA ARG A 515 -17.26 31.49 37.17
C ARG A 515 -18.33 31.36 38.26
N ARG A 516 -18.64 30.14 38.71
CA ARG A 516 -19.54 29.91 39.86
C ARG A 516 -18.88 30.32 41.18
N ALA A 517 -17.57 30.15 41.33
CA ALA A 517 -16.83 30.62 42.51
C ALA A 517 -16.77 32.14 42.54
N GLU A 518 -16.36 32.77 41.44
CA GLU A 518 -16.36 34.23 41.21
C GLU A 518 -17.74 34.85 41.53
N ALA A 519 -18.83 34.30 40.96
CA ALA A 519 -20.18 34.77 41.25
C ALA A 519 -20.67 34.47 42.68
N LEU A 520 -20.05 33.55 43.41
CA LEU A 520 -20.30 33.32 44.84
C LEU A 520 -19.44 34.21 45.72
N GLU A 521 -18.23 34.57 45.29
CA GLU A 521 -17.35 35.55 45.94
C GLU A 521 -17.94 36.96 45.81
N ASP A 522 -18.44 37.34 44.63
CA ASP A 522 -19.26 38.55 44.43
C ASP A 522 -20.49 38.55 45.36
N ALA A 523 -21.24 37.44 45.41
CA ALA A 523 -22.40 37.34 46.29
C ALA A 523 -22.03 37.37 47.79
N CYS A 524 -20.85 36.86 48.16
CA CYS A 524 -20.31 36.99 49.51
C CYS A 524 -19.85 38.43 49.80
N ALA A 525 -19.28 39.15 48.83
CA ALA A 525 -18.92 40.56 48.97
C ALA A 525 -20.16 41.47 49.08
N ASP A 526 -21.22 41.19 48.31
CA ASP A 526 -22.54 41.81 48.47
C ASP A 526 -23.13 41.52 49.87
N LEU A 527 -23.03 40.28 50.35
CA LEU A 527 -23.50 39.90 51.68
C LEU A 527 -22.65 40.54 52.79
N GLU A 528 -21.33 40.63 52.65
CA GLU A 528 -20.45 41.35 53.58
C GLU A 528 -20.71 42.86 53.55
N GLY A 529 -21.01 43.43 52.37
CA GLY A 529 -21.44 44.80 52.20
C GLY A 529 -22.77 45.09 52.91
N THR A 530 -23.78 44.22 52.74
CA THR A 530 -25.04 44.34 53.48
C THR A 530 -24.87 44.07 54.97
N ILE A 531 -23.99 43.16 55.41
CA ILE A 531 -23.63 42.97 56.83
C ILE A 531 -22.89 44.20 57.38
N GLY A 532 -22.07 44.87 56.56
CA GLY A 532 -21.47 46.17 56.85
C GLY A 532 -22.54 47.23 57.07
N GLN A 533 -23.48 47.37 56.13
CA GLN A 533 -24.64 48.26 56.24
C GLN A 533 -25.54 47.90 57.43
N PHE A 534 -25.71 46.62 57.79
CA PHE A 534 -26.45 46.22 58.99
C PHE A 534 -25.68 46.54 60.28
N ARG A 535 -24.34 46.46 60.29
CA ARG A 535 -23.51 46.90 61.43
C ARG A 535 -23.53 48.40 61.59
N GLU A 536 -23.41 49.14 60.49
CA GLU A 536 -23.53 50.60 60.45
C GLU A 536 -24.95 51.02 60.87
N LEU A 537 -26.00 50.37 60.36
CA LEU A 537 -27.38 50.57 60.80
C LEU A 537 -27.60 50.21 62.27
N VAL A 538 -26.93 49.19 62.83
CA VAL A 538 -27.02 48.88 64.26
C VAL A 538 -26.29 49.92 65.12
N LEU A 539 -25.13 50.42 64.67
CA LEU A 539 -24.45 51.55 65.31
C LEU A 539 -25.28 52.84 65.20
N GLN A 540 -25.90 53.06 64.05
CA GLN A 540 -26.80 54.18 63.79
C GLN A 540 -28.09 54.04 64.59
N LEU A 541 -28.65 52.85 64.80
CA LEU A 541 -29.81 52.61 65.66
C LEU A 541 -29.46 52.69 67.15
N GLN A 542 -28.22 52.42 67.55
CA GLN A 542 -27.74 52.72 68.90
C GLN A 542 -27.59 54.23 69.11
N SER A 543 -26.98 54.92 68.14
CA SER A 543 -26.95 56.39 68.07
C SER A 543 -28.37 56.98 68.05
N GLU A 544 -29.30 56.40 67.29
CA GLU A 544 -30.69 56.85 67.18
C GLU A 544 -31.54 56.43 68.37
N LEU A 545 -31.13 55.47 69.21
CA LEU A 545 -31.74 55.29 70.54
C LEU A 545 -31.26 56.39 71.51
N GLU A 546 -30.00 56.83 71.38
CA GLU A 546 -29.47 58.00 72.08
C GLU A 546 -30.13 59.30 71.59
N THR A 547 -30.39 59.46 70.28
CA THR A 547 -31.09 60.63 69.73
C THR A 547 -32.61 60.52 69.84
N LEU A 548 -33.25 59.35 69.79
CA LEU A 548 -34.70 59.24 70.04
C LEU A 548 -35.06 59.60 71.48
N ARG A 549 -34.15 59.41 72.45
CA ARG A 549 -34.29 60.00 73.79
C ARG A 549 -34.36 61.54 73.77
N THR A 550 -33.86 62.21 72.73
CA THR A 550 -33.96 63.67 72.54
C THR A 550 -34.99 64.08 71.47
N GLN A 551 -35.30 63.20 70.50
CA GLN A 551 -36.17 63.45 69.34
C GLN A 551 -37.60 62.91 69.48
N HIS A 552 -37.89 62.03 70.45
CA HIS A 552 -39.26 61.72 70.91
C HIS A 552 -40.00 63.01 71.36
N GLN A 553 -39.27 64.11 71.57
CA GLN A 553 -39.82 65.44 71.82
C GLN A 553 -40.45 66.10 70.57
N VAL A 554 -40.08 65.72 69.33
CA VAL A 554 -40.47 66.41 68.08
C VAL A 554 -40.78 65.45 66.92
N ALA A 555 -41.97 64.86 66.96
CA ALA A 555 -42.98 64.83 65.88
C ALA A 555 -42.67 64.37 64.42
N GLN A 556 -41.47 63.95 64.04
CA GLN A 556 -41.07 63.89 62.62
C GLN A 556 -40.97 62.48 61.99
N THR A 557 -41.65 61.48 62.58
CA THR A 557 -41.49 60.05 62.22
C THR A 557 -42.25 59.55 60.97
N GLU A 558 -43.11 60.34 60.34
CA GLU A 558 -43.97 59.84 59.24
C GLU A 558 -43.29 59.79 57.86
N SER A 559 -42.21 60.55 57.62
CA SER A 559 -41.67 60.73 56.26
C SER A 559 -40.70 59.66 55.75
N GLN A 560 -40.00 58.91 56.60
CA GLN A 560 -38.91 58.02 56.17
C GLN A 560 -39.37 56.65 55.67
N ASN A 561 -40.36 56.03 56.31
CA ASN A 561 -40.78 54.65 55.98
C ASN A 561 -41.35 54.50 54.56
N ALA A 562 -41.95 55.57 54.00
CA ALA A 562 -42.40 55.60 52.61
C ALA A 562 -41.23 55.54 51.60
N ALA A 563 -40.11 56.19 51.92
CA ALA A 563 -38.93 56.22 51.05
C ALA A 563 -38.25 54.84 50.98
N THR A 564 -38.15 54.11 52.09
CA THR A 564 -37.53 52.77 52.12
C THR A 564 -38.35 51.73 51.36
N GLN A 565 -39.69 51.77 51.47
CA GLN A 565 -40.55 50.91 50.65
C GLN A 565 -40.46 51.26 49.15
N SER A 566 -40.42 52.56 48.81
CA SER A 566 -40.27 53.01 47.42
C SER A 566 -38.92 52.56 46.82
N ALA A 567 -37.82 52.70 47.57
CA ALA A 567 -36.49 52.22 47.16
C ALA A 567 -36.44 50.69 46.97
N ALA A 568 -37.05 49.92 47.89
CA ALA A 568 -37.14 48.47 47.76
C ALA A 568 -37.95 48.07 46.51
N MET A 569 -39.11 48.69 46.28
CA MET A 569 -39.95 48.47 45.10
C MET A 569 -39.25 48.87 43.79
N MET A 570 -38.51 49.98 43.78
CA MET A 570 -37.69 50.41 42.66
C MET A 570 -36.55 49.41 42.37
N SER A 571 -35.87 48.89 43.39
CA SER A 571 -34.81 47.89 43.22
C SER A 571 -35.35 46.56 42.68
N LEU A 572 -36.57 46.16 43.07
CA LEU A 572 -37.25 44.99 42.54
C LEU A 572 -37.65 45.20 41.07
N ASN A 573 -38.14 46.39 40.72
CA ASN A 573 -38.47 46.75 39.35
C ASN A 573 -37.21 46.75 38.45
N LEU A 574 -36.10 47.33 38.91
CA LEU A 574 -34.81 47.27 38.21
C LEU A 574 -34.34 45.82 37.99
N LYS A 575 -34.46 44.95 39.01
CA LYS A 575 -34.12 43.53 38.88
C LYS A 575 -35.04 42.82 37.89
N LEU A 576 -36.35 43.08 37.92
CA LEU A 576 -37.32 42.52 36.96
C LEU A 576 -37.03 42.98 35.53
N GLN A 577 -36.79 44.27 35.29
CA GLN A 577 -36.38 44.80 33.98
C GLN A 577 -35.07 44.16 33.50
N SER A 578 -34.05 44.07 34.35
CA SER A 578 -32.78 43.41 33.99
C SER A 578 -32.95 41.93 33.67
N SER A 579 -33.91 41.25 34.31
CA SER A 579 -34.24 39.85 34.01
C SER A 579 -35.06 39.70 32.73
N ALA A 580 -35.95 40.65 32.43
CA ALA A 580 -36.72 40.67 31.19
C ALA A 580 -35.80 40.89 29.98
N SER A 581 -34.94 41.92 30.03
CA SER A 581 -33.94 42.21 29.00
C SER A 581 -32.97 41.02 28.78
N LYS A 582 -32.46 40.40 29.85
CA LYS A 582 -31.64 39.18 29.74
C LYS A 582 -32.37 37.99 29.11
N ASN A 583 -33.68 37.85 29.33
CA ASN A 583 -34.49 36.80 28.72
C ASN A 583 -34.82 37.11 27.24
N GLN A 584 -35.08 38.38 26.89
CA GLN A 584 -35.22 38.87 25.52
C GLN A 584 -33.94 38.60 24.70
N ALA A 585 -32.78 39.00 25.21
CA ALA A 585 -31.48 38.76 24.57
C ALA A 585 -31.24 37.27 24.30
N ARG A 586 -31.50 36.40 25.29
CA ARG A 586 -31.44 34.93 25.15
C ARG A 586 -32.43 34.38 24.12
N ASN A 587 -33.65 34.94 24.04
CA ASN A 587 -34.64 34.50 23.07
C ASN A 587 -34.20 34.84 21.64
N ILE A 588 -33.69 36.05 21.40
CA ILE A 588 -33.10 36.45 20.11
C ILE A 588 -31.93 35.53 19.75
N GLU A 589 -31.05 35.22 20.71
CA GLU A 589 -29.91 34.31 20.53
C GLU A 589 -30.32 32.85 20.22
N LEU A 590 -31.48 32.40 20.73
CA LEU A 590 -32.06 31.09 20.42
C LEU A 590 -32.71 31.07 19.02
N GLU A 591 -33.38 32.15 18.60
CA GLU A 591 -33.91 32.24 17.24
C GLU A 591 -32.79 32.35 16.18
N LEU A 592 -31.72 33.10 16.45
CA LEU A 592 -30.53 33.11 15.58
C LEU A 592 -29.97 31.69 15.39
N ARG A 593 -29.74 30.94 16.47
CA ARG A 593 -29.30 29.53 16.38
C ARG A 593 -30.28 28.63 15.61
N LYS A 594 -31.59 28.90 15.67
CA LYS A 594 -32.59 28.16 14.88
C LYS A 594 -32.55 28.51 13.39
N ILE A 595 -32.16 29.73 13.04
CA ILE A 595 -31.91 30.15 11.64
C ILE A 595 -30.66 29.44 11.13
N ASP A 596 -29.53 29.53 11.85
CA ASP A 596 -28.26 28.89 11.48
C ASP A 596 -28.41 27.36 11.32
N ALA A 597 -29.12 26.71 12.26
CA ALA A 597 -29.37 25.27 12.21
C ALA A 597 -30.35 24.83 11.09
N ARG A 598 -31.19 25.75 10.60
CA ARG A 598 -32.06 25.52 9.44
C ARG A 598 -31.27 25.69 8.14
N GLU A 599 -30.43 26.72 8.06
CA GLU A 599 -29.55 26.98 6.93
C GLU A 599 -28.52 25.87 6.74
N GLY A 600 -27.79 25.47 7.80
CA GLY A 600 -26.80 24.39 7.71
C GLY A 600 -27.41 23.05 7.28
N ARG A 601 -28.69 22.81 7.60
CA ARG A 601 -29.45 21.64 7.10
C ARG A 601 -29.77 21.75 5.62
N GLU A 602 -30.19 22.92 5.15
CA GLU A 602 -30.51 23.11 3.73
C GLU A 602 -29.25 23.15 2.86
N LEU A 603 -28.16 23.75 3.34
CA LEU A 603 -26.84 23.65 2.72
C LEU A 603 -26.39 22.19 2.62
N LEU A 604 -26.56 21.39 3.67
CA LEU A 604 -26.27 19.95 3.63
C LEU A 604 -27.15 19.22 2.61
N ASN A 605 -28.46 19.51 2.55
CA ASN A 605 -29.36 18.95 1.54
C ASN A 605 -28.93 19.30 0.10
N ILE A 606 -28.40 20.51 -0.11
CA ILE A 606 -27.90 20.99 -1.42
C ILE A 606 -26.57 20.31 -1.76
N VAL A 607 -25.62 20.24 -0.82
CA VAL A 607 -24.21 19.83 -1.05
C VAL A 607 -23.99 18.31 -0.99
N GLN A 608 -24.72 17.58 -0.14
CA GLN A 608 -24.62 16.11 -0.03
C GLN A 608 -24.64 15.36 -1.38
N PRO A 609 -25.44 15.75 -2.40
CA PRO A 609 -25.44 15.07 -3.69
C PRO A 609 -24.35 15.54 -4.69
N TYR A 610 -23.51 16.54 -4.38
CA TYR A 610 -22.42 17.05 -5.22
C TYR A 610 -21.10 16.28 -5.07
N LEU A 611 -20.16 16.56 -6.00
CA LEU A 611 -18.73 16.32 -5.82
C LEU A 611 -18.08 17.59 -5.23
N PRO A 612 -17.31 17.53 -4.13
CA PRO A 612 -16.89 18.71 -3.38
C PRO A 612 -16.17 19.80 -4.20
N GLN A 613 -15.22 19.42 -5.05
CA GLN A 613 -14.42 20.39 -5.81
C GLN A 613 -15.25 21.16 -6.85
N ILE A 614 -16.12 20.48 -7.61
CA ILE A 614 -16.99 21.11 -8.61
C ILE A 614 -17.96 22.10 -7.95
N TYR A 615 -18.49 21.73 -6.77
CA TYR A 615 -19.37 22.60 -6.00
C TYR A 615 -18.66 23.91 -5.60
N VAL A 616 -17.46 23.81 -5.02
CA VAL A 616 -16.68 24.97 -4.56
C VAL A 616 -16.28 25.89 -5.72
N GLU A 617 -15.91 25.33 -6.88
CA GLU A 617 -15.42 26.10 -8.02
C GLU A 617 -16.50 26.81 -8.85
N THR A 618 -17.75 26.29 -8.92
CA THR A 618 -18.80 26.91 -9.77
C THR A 618 -20.14 27.21 -9.11
N ASP A 619 -20.54 26.51 -8.05
CA ASP A 619 -21.93 26.53 -7.55
C ASP A 619 -22.07 27.10 -6.11
N SER A 620 -20.95 27.32 -5.43
CA SER A 620 -20.85 27.87 -4.07
C SER A 620 -21.52 29.25 -3.92
N ASP A 621 -21.22 30.21 -4.79
CA ASP A 621 -21.74 31.57 -4.68
C ASP A 621 -23.26 31.63 -4.96
N ALA A 622 -23.76 30.81 -5.88
CA ALA A 622 -25.18 30.69 -6.17
C ALA A 622 -25.96 30.12 -4.98
N THR A 623 -25.39 29.11 -4.32
CA THR A 623 -25.93 28.56 -3.07
C THR A 623 -25.87 29.58 -1.94
N SER A 624 -24.76 30.32 -1.82
CA SER A 624 -24.57 31.34 -0.78
C SER A 624 -25.53 32.52 -0.95
N CYS A 625 -25.80 32.93 -2.19
CA CYS A 625 -26.82 33.92 -2.54
C CYS A 625 -28.24 33.45 -2.15
N TYR A 626 -28.57 32.19 -2.44
CA TYR A 626 -29.85 31.59 -2.04
C TYR A 626 -30.05 31.61 -0.52
N LEU A 627 -29.05 31.13 0.23
CA LEU A 627 -29.11 31.05 1.68
C LEU A 627 -29.05 32.44 2.34
N PHE A 628 -28.35 33.42 1.74
CA PHE A 628 -28.39 34.83 2.13
C PHE A 628 -29.82 35.37 2.09
N PHE A 629 -30.57 35.21 0.99
CA PHE A 629 -31.95 35.69 0.92
C PHE A 629 -32.87 35.00 1.95
N GLN A 630 -32.65 33.71 2.22
CA GLN A 630 -33.37 33.03 3.32
C GLN A 630 -33.00 33.61 4.70
N ARG A 631 -31.71 33.73 5.03
CA ARG A 631 -31.25 34.22 6.33
C ARG A 631 -31.65 35.69 6.55
N MET A 632 -31.52 36.53 5.53
CA MET A 632 -31.95 37.94 5.54
C MET A 632 -33.46 38.08 5.82
N GLY A 633 -34.30 37.25 5.19
CA GLY A 633 -35.74 37.21 5.45
C GLY A 633 -36.08 36.80 6.89
N ASN A 634 -35.46 35.72 7.39
CA ASN A 634 -35.70 35.27 8.77
C ASN A 634 -35.14 36.26 9.82
N LYS A 635 -34.01 36.93 9.55
CA LYS A 635 -33.43 37.97 10.41
C LYS A 635 -34.31 39.21 10.47
N THR A 636 -34.89 39.64 9.36
CA THR A 636 -35.84 40.77 9.32
C THR A 636 -37.18 40.42 10.00
N ASP A 637 -37.68 39.19 9.85
CA ASP A 637 -38.81 38.69 10.65
C ASP A 637 -38.51 38.73 12.16
N LEU A 638 -37.31 38.29 12.58
CA LEU A 638 -36.90 38.30 13.99
C LEU A 638 -36.88 39.71 14.59
N ILE A 639 -36.43 40.73 13.85
CA ILE A 639 -36.57 42.14 14.24
C ILE A 639 -38.06 42.49 14.40
N ASN A 640 -38.89 42.21 13.40
CA ASN A 640 -40.32 42.55 13.39
C ASN A 640 -41.08 41.92 14.58
N THR A 641 -40.84 40.63 14.87
CA THR A 641 -41.43 39.92 16.01
C THR A 641 -40.94 40.49 17.35
N THR A 642 -39.64 40.76 17.49
CA THR A 642 -39.08 41.32 18.74
C THR A 642 -39.64 42.71 19.01
N VAL A 643 -39.63 43.60 18.02
CA VAL A 643 -40.20 44.95 18.12
C VAL A 643 -41.70 44.92 18.42
N SER A 644 -42.44 43.96 17.87
CA SER A 644 -43.86 43.74 18.19
C SER A 644 -44.08 43.35 19.65
N LEU A 645 -43.25 42.46 20.20
CA LEU A 645 -43.34 41.99 21.59
C LEU A 645 -42.97 43.11 22.58
N ASN A 646 -41.86 43.82 22.33
CA ASN A 646 -41.39 44.90 23.20
C ASN A 646 -42.42 46.05 23.32
N ASN A 647 -43.18 46.32 22.25
CA ASN A 647 -44.23 47.35 22.21
C ASN A 647 -45.64 46.83 22.54
N GLY A 648 -45.79 45.57 22.96
CA GLY A 648 -47.08 44.97 23.32
C GLY A 648 -48.09 44.90 22.17
N LEU A 649 -47.63 44.88 20.92
CA LEU A 649 -48.49 44.89 19.72
C LEU A 649 -49.10 43.50 19.47
N PRO A 650 -50.39 43.40 19.12
CA PRO A 650 -51.30 44.50 18.77
C PRO A 650 -52.07 45.09 19.96
N ASP A 651 -51.93 44.54 21.16
CA ASP A 651 -52.86 44.83 22.27
C ASP A 651 -52.76 46.28 22.76
N SER A 652 -51.57 46.89 22.67
CA SER A 652 -51.34 48.32 22.92
C SER A 652 -52.15 49.26 22.02
N LEU A 653 -52.55 48.84 20.81
CA LEU A 653 -53.42 49.63 19.91
C LEU A 653 -54.88 49.72 20.40
N ASN A 654 -55.28 48.93 21.40
CA ASN A 654 -56.62 49.00 21.99
C ASN A 654 -56.73 50.05 23.12
N GLY A 655 -55.60 50.64 23.56
CA GLY A 655 -55.52 51.54 24.70
C GLY A 655 -55.15 52.98 24.33
N SER A 656 -54.37 53.63 25.19
CA SER A 656 -53.74 54.93 24.92
C SER A 656 -52.54 54.74 24.00
N VAL A 657 -52.56 55.34 22.81
CA VAL A 657 -51.51 55.19 21.79
C VAL A 657 -50.61 56.43 21.76
N SER A 658 -49.30 56.21 21.85
CA SER A 658 -48.25 57.24 21.76
C SER A 658 -47.70 57.38 20.34
N ASP A 659 -47.13 58.55 20.02
CA ASP A 659 -46.52 58.88 18.73
C ASP A 659 -45.45 57.88 18.25
N ALA A 660 -44.56 57.46 19.16
CA ALA A 660 -43.59 56.41 18.89
C ALA A 660 -44.24 55.10 18.36
N LEU A 661 -45.44 54.74 18.84
CA LEU A 661 -46.09 53.49 18.42
C LEU A 661 -46.62 53.57 16.98
N VAL A 662 -46.90 54.77 16.46
CA VAL A 662 -47.22 54.99 15.03
C VAL A 662 -45.97 54.77 14.18
N GLY A 663 -44.82 55.29 14.64
CA GLY A 663 -43.51 55.05 14.02
C GLY A 663 -43.12 53.56 13.99
N VAL A 664 -43.33 52.86 15.12
CA VAL A 664 -43.15 51.40 15.21
C VAL A 664 -44.02 50.64 14.21
N CYS A 665 -45.29 51.03 14.02
CA CYS A 665 -46.17 50.37 13.05
C CYS A 665 -45.69 50.56 11.59
N ASP A 666 -45.31 51.77 11.18
CA ASP A 666 -44.75 52.06 9.85
C ASP A 666 -43.42 51.31 9.63
N MET A 667 -42.55 51.33 10.64
CA MET A 667 -41.29 50.57 10.66
C MET A 667 -41.53 49.07 10.44
N ARG A 668 -42.46 48.47 11.19
CA ARG A 668 -42.79 47.04 11.07
C ARG A 668 -43.32 46.69 9.69
N GLY A 669 -44.13 47.55 9.08
CA GLY A 669 -44.58 47.39 7.68
C GLY A 669 -43.43 47.37 6.68
N ARG A 670 -42.49 48.33 6.77
CA ARG A 670 -41.29 48.37 5.91
C ARG A 670 -40.41 47.13 6.06
N ILE A 671 -40.23 46.64 7.29
CA ILE A 671 -39.46 45.42 7.57
C ILE A 671 -40.17 44.19 7.00
N ALA A 672 -41.51 44.11 7.12
CA ALA A 672 -42.29 43.00 6.57
C ALA A 672 -42.28 42.96 5.03
N ALA A 673 -42.29 44.13 4.38
CA ALA A 673 -42.10 44.25 2.93
C ALA A 673 -40.72 43.73 2.50
N LEU A 674 -39.65 44.14 3.19
CA LEU A 674 -38.28 43.64 2.92
C LEU A 674 -38.16 42.13 3.17
N SER A 675 -38.71 41.60 4.26
CA SER A 675 -38.67 40.15 4.52
C SER A 675 -39.41 39.37 3.45
N THR A 676 -40.56 39.89 2.97
CA THR A 676 -41.32 39.27 1.90
C THR A 676 -40.59 39.33 0.55
N LEU A 677 -39.91 40.44 0.25
CA LEU A 677 -39.06 40.56 -0.94
C LEU A 677 -37.93 39.53 -0.91
N CYS A 678 -37.24 39.36 0.23
CA CYS A 678 -36.24 38.31 0.42
C CYS A 678 -36.80 36.89 0.21
N LYS A 679 -38.01 36.62 0.73
CA LYS A 679 -38.72 35.34 0.52
C LYS A 679 -39.03 35.10 -0.96
N ARG A 680 -39.41 36.13 -1.73
CA ARG A 680 -39.64 36.04 -3.19
C ARG A 680 -38.36 35.73 -3.98
N PHE A 681 -37.22 36.33 -3.62
CA PHE A 681 -35.92 35.93 -4.19
C PHE A 681 -35.61 34.45 -3.93
N ALA A 682 -35.71 34.00 -2.68
CA ALA A 682 -35.50 32.60 -2.32
C ALA A 682 -36.48 31.65 -3.04
N ALA A 683 -37.74 32.04 -3.21
CA ALA A 683 -38.77 31.28 -3.91
C ALA A 683 -38.43 31.05 -5.39
N ILE A 684 -37.95 32.09 -6.08
CA ILE A 684 -37.48 32.01 -7.47
C ILE A 684 -36.20 31.17 -7.55
N MET A 685 -35.19 31.45 -6.71
CA MET A 685 -33.92 30.70 -6.71
C MET A 685 -34.08 29.20 -6.39
N ARG A 686 -35.14 28.81 -5.65
CA ARG A 686 -35.47 27.40 -5.38
C ARG A 686 -36.08 26.68 -6.59
N ARG A 687 -36.56 27.40 -7.61
CA ARG A 687 -37.42 26.87 -8.69
C ARG A 687 -37.01 27.30 -10.12
N CYS A 688 -36.08 28.24 -10.28
CA CYS A 688 -35.56 28.67 -11.57
C CYS A 688 -34.65 27.63 -12.24
N ASP A 689 -34.24 27.92 -13.47
CA ASP A 689 -33.26 27.15 -14.22
C ASP A 689 -31.83 27.34 -13.70
N VAL A 690 -30.92 26.47 -14.15
CA VAL A 690 -29.51 26.42 -13.73
C VAL A 690 -28.74 27.69 -14.12
N GLU A 691 -29.00 28.28 -15.29
CA GLU A 691 -28.27 29.45 -15.76
C GLU A 691 -28.67 30.70 -14.96
N SER A 692 -29.96 30.90 -14.74
CA SER A 692 -30.48 31.95 -13.85
C SER A 692 -29.96 31.80 -12.42
N PHE A 693 -29.94 30.58 -11.87
CA PHE A 693 -29.41 30.31 -10.53
C PHE A 693 -27.93 30.70 -10.40
N LEU A 694 -27.09 30.33 -11.38
CA LEU A 694 -25.68 30.70 -11.40
C LEU A 694 -25.46 32.21 -11.64
N ASN A 695 -26.33 32.86 -12.42
CA ASN A 695 -26.29 34.30 -12.64
C ASN A 695 -26.65 35.09 -11.35
N PHE A 696 -27.58 34.61 -10.51
CA PHE A 696 -27.82 35.19 -9.18
C PHE A 696 -26.59 35.05 -8.27
N GLY A 697 -25.82 33.96 -8.38
CA GLY A 697 -24.61 33.75 -7.59
C GLY A 697 -23.55 34.85 -7.77
N ARG A 698 -23.40 35.37 -8.99
CA ARG A 698 -22.44 36.45 -9.31
C ARG A 698 -22.69 37.75 -8.54
N LEU A 699 -23.91 37.95 -8.03
CA LEU A 699 -24.30 39.12 -7.24
C LEU A 699 -23.94 38.98 -5.75
N TYR A 700 -23.67 37.76 -5.27
CA TYR A 700 -23.46 37.49 -3.85
C TYR A 700 -22.40 38.40 -3.19
N PRO A 701 -21.23 38.70 -3.81
CA PRO A 701 -20.23 39.57 -3.20
C PRO A 701 -20.71 41.02 -2.97
N GLU A 702 -21.65 41.51 -3.79
CA GLU A 702 -22.23 42.85 -3.66
C GLU A 702 -23.36 42.89 -2.62
N LEU A 703 -24.10 41.78 -2.48
CA LEU A 703 -25.25 41.63 -1.57
C LEU A 703 -24.81 41.30 -0.12
N ALA A 704 -23.79 40.46 0.06
CA ALA A 704 -23.34 39.99 1.38
C ALA A 704 -23.02 41.09 2.43
N PRO A 705 -22.45 42.27 2.08
CA PRO A 705 -22.27 43.37 3.03
C PRO A 705 -23.58 43.93 3.60
N MET A 706 -24.71 43.75 2.92
CA MET A 706 -26.01 44.31 3.31
C MET A 706 -26.60 43.61 4.54
N GLU A 707 -26.31 42.31 4.72
CA GLU A 707 -26.72 41.52 5.88
C GLU A 707 -26.12 42.05 7.19
N LYS A 708 -24.88 42.53 7.16
CA LYS A 708 -24.19 43.11 8.34
C LYS A 708 -24.92 44.34 8.92
N ARG A 709 -25.69 45.06 8.10
CA ARG A 709 -26.53 46.18 8.58
C ARG A 709 -27.72 45.68 9.39
N ILE A 710 -28.33 44.56 8.99
CA ILE A 710 -29.42 43.93 9.73
C ILE A 710 -28.90 43.27 11.02
N ASP A 711 -27.72 42.65 10.99
CA ASP A 711 -27.09 42.09 12.19
C ASP A 711 -26.76 43.15 13.24
N MET A 712 -26.32 44.35 12.83
CA MET A 712 -26.15 45.50 13.73
C MET A 712 -27.45 45.85 14.48
N HIS A 713 -28.57 45.89 13.76
CA HIS A 713 -29.89 46.20 14.35
C HIS A 713 -30.40 45.09 15.28
N ILE A 714 -30.05 43.82 15.01
CA ILE A 714 -30.31 42.68 15.92
C ILE A 714 -29.42 42.76 17.19
N ASP A 715 -28.16 43.18 17.06
CA ASP A 715 -27.27 43.37 18.21
C ASP A 715 -27.71 44.54 19.10
N LEU A 716 -28.31 45.60 18.53
CA LEU A 716 -28.95 46.66 19.31
C LEU A 716 -30.20 46.15 20.06
N LEU A 717 -31.05 45.32 19.44
CA LEU A 717 -32.18 44.67 20.12
C LEU A 717 -31.75 43.74 21.27
N LYS A 718 -30.59 43.08 21.15
CA LYS A 718 -30.00 42.24 22.21
C LYS A 718 -29.45 43.05 23.39
N ARG A 719 -29.22 44.35 23.22
CA ARG A 719 -28.72 45.27 24.27
C ARG A 719 -29.81 46.20 24.84
N ASP A 720 -31.02 46.15 24.27
CA ASP A 720 -32.09 47.12 24.52
C ASP A 720 -31.75 48.56 24.07
N GLU A 721 -30.81 48.70 23.13
CA GLU A 721 -30.31 49.97 22.57
C GLU A 721 -30.90 50.29 21.19
N PHE A 722 -32.08 49.76 20.88
CA PHE A 722 -32.65 49.75 19.53
C PHE A 722 -33.03 51.14 19.00
N ARG A 723 -32.76 51.38 17.71
CA ARG A 723 -32.95 52.69 17.06
C ARG A 723 -33.84 52.58 15.84
N GLU A 724 -35.13 52.80 16.08
CA GLU A 724 -36.20 52.63 15.10
C GLU A 724 -35.94 53.38 13.79
N MET A 725 -35.64 54.68 13.88
CA MET A 725 -35.40 55.55 12.72
C MET A 725 -34.14 55.18 11.91
N GLU A 726 -33.08 54.68 12.56
CA GLU A 726 -31.86 54.23 11.87
C GLU A 726 -32.13 52.92 11.11
N CYS A 727 -32.80 51.97 11.76
CA CYS A 727 -33.20 50.72 11.13
C CYS A 727 -34.21 50.94 10.00
N VAL A 728 -35.16 51.86 10.12
CA VAL A 728 -36.04 52.28 8.99
C VAL A 728 -35.22 52.81 7.82
N SER A 729 -34.24 53.68 8.09
CA SER A 729 -33.38 54.24 7.05
C SER A 729 -32.62 53.16 6.28
N ASP A 730 -32.06 52.16 6.97
CA ASP A 730 -31.32 51.08 6.32
C ASP A 730 -32.23 50.07 5.61
N VAL A 731 -33.36 49.71 6.21
CA VAL A 731 -34.36 48.82 5.60
C VAL A 731 -34.88 49.40 4.28
N VAL A 732 -35.15 50.70 4.23
CA VAL A 732 -35.58 51.38 2.99
C VAL A 732 -34.49 51.37 1.91
N LYS A 733 -33.22 51.62 2.27
CA LYS A 733 -32.09 51.52 1.32
C LYS A 733 -31.94 50.10 0.77
N ILE A 734 -32.01 49.10 1.65
CA ILE A 734 -31.88 47.68 1.32
C ILE A 734 -33.04 47.24 0.41
N ALA A 735 -34.27 47.60 0.76
CA ALA A 735 -35.46 47.32 -0.05
C ALA A 735 -35.34 47.92 -1.46
N ALA A 736 -35.01 49.21 -1.59
CA ALA A 736 -34.86 49.85 -2.90
C ALA A 736 -33.76 49.20 -3.79
N GLN A 737 -32.67 48.71 -3.18
CA GLN A 737 -31.64 47.95 -3.90
C GLN A 737 -32.17 46.56 -4.37
N PHE A 738 -32.97 45.88 -3.54
CA PHE A 738 -33.58 44.59 -3.87
C PHE A 738 -34.77 44.71 -4.83
N ASP A 739 -35.52 45.82 -4.82
CA ASP A 739 -36.63 46.08 -5.73
C ASP A 739 -36.11 46.29 -7.16
N HIS A 740 -35.04 47.08 -7.34
CA HIS A 740 -34.38 47.24 -8.64
C HIS A 740 -33.81 45.89 -9.17
N LEU A 741 -33.31 45.05 -8.26
CA LEU A 741 -32.88 43.71 -8.60
C LEU A 741 -34.07 42.81 -9.01
N ALA A 742 -35.22 42.94 -8.35
CA ALA A 742 -36.44 42.20 -8.67
C ALA A 742 -37.03 42.63 -10.02
N GLU A 743 -37.07 43.94 -10.31
CA GLU A 743 -37.43 44.50 -11.62
C GLU A 743 -36.57 43.93 -12.75
N THR A 744 -35.32 43.60 -12.47
CA THR A 744 -34.37 43.04 -13.44
C THR A 744 -34.56 41.52 -13.60
N TYR A 745 -34.57 40.76 -12.49
CA TYR A 745 -34.44 39.30 -12.48
C TYR A 745 -35.75 38.50 -12.36
N PHE A 746 -36.89 39.10 -12.00
CA PHE A 746 -38.15 38.35 -11.85
C PHE A 746 -38.91 38.17 -13.19
N ASN A 747 -38.46 38.83 -14.26
CA ASN A 747 -39.09 38.76 -15.58
C ASN A 747 -39.05 37.33 -16.14
N GLY A 748 -40.23 36.75 -16.39
CA GLY A 748 -40.38 35.40 -16.92
C GLY A 748 -40.65 34.31 -15.88
N PHE A 749 -40.67 34.63 -14.58
CA PHE A 749 -40.92 33.67 -13.50
C PHE A 749 -42.19 33.98 -12.72
N ASP A 750 -43.10 33.00 -12.61
CA ASP A 750 -44.23 33.00 -11.66
C ASP A 750 -43.95 32.11 -10.43
N PHE A 751 -42.68 31.77 -10.18
CA PHE A 751 -42.26 30.93 -9.08
C PHE A 751 -42.32 31.61 -7.70
N ASP A 752 -42.57 32.91 -7.64
CA ASP A 752 -42.79 33.67 -6.41
C ASP A 752 -44.27 33.79 -6.02
N LEU A 753 -45.20 33.13 -6.75
CA LEU A 753 -46.63 33.40 -6.66
C LEU A 753 -47.18 33.39 -5.22
N GLY A 754 -46.82 32.41 -4.41
CA GLY A 754 -47.31 32.32 -3.03
C GLY A 754 -46.69 33.40 -2.11
N GLU A 755 -45.39 33.64 -2.27
CA GLU A 755 -44.64 34.64 -1.52
C GLU A 755 -45.04 36.08 -1.93
N ARG A 756 -45.52 36.26 -3.16
CA ARG A 756 -46.13 37.47 -3.73
C ARG A 756 -47.56 37.69 -3.24
N GLU A 757 -48.35 36.63 -3.12
CA GLU A 757 -49.68 36.64 -2.49
C GLU A 757 -49.60 36.99 -0.99
N LEU A 758 -48.63 36.40 -0.28
CA LEU A 758 -48.31 36.76 1.10
C LEU A 758 -47.95 38.24 1.23
N GLY A 759 -47.20 38.82 0.29
CA GLY A 759 -46.82 40.24 0.30
C GLY A 759 -48.01 41.20 0.34
N TYR A 760 -49.05 40.95 -0.46
CA TYR A 760 -50.28 41.75 -0.42
C TYR A 760 -51.01 41.62 0.91
N LEU A 761 -51.06 40.41 1.49
CA LEU A 761 -51.72 40.15 2.78
C LEU A 761 -50.94 40.70 3.99
N VAL A 762 -49.60 40.72 3.90
CA VAL A 762 -48.70 41.28 4.92
C VAL A 762 -48.67 42.81 4.87
N SER A 763 -48.73 43.43 3.69
CA SER A 763 -49.00 44.87 3.57
C SER A 763 -50.34 45.18 4.20
N PHE A 764 -51.42 44.53 3.74
CA PHE A 764 -52.78 44.68 4.29
C PHE A 764 -52.83 44.56 5.82
N ASP A 765 -52.14 43.58 6.43
CA ASP A 765 -52.07 43.44 7.89
C ASP A 765 -51.28 44.58 8.58
N SER A 766 -50.21 45.07 7.96
CA SER A 766 -49.33 46.11 8.50
C SER A 766 -49.92 47.52 8.34
N ASP A 767 -50.46 47.83 7.16
CA ASP A 767 -51.20 49.07 6.87
C ASP A 767 -52.38 49.23 7.84
N LEU A 768 -53.04 48.11 8.18
CA LEU A 768 -54.04 48.06 9.25
C LEU A 768 -53.44 48.46 10.63
N ASP A 769 -52.27 47.98 11.04
CA ASP A 769 -51.64 48.43 12.31
C ASP A 769 -51.37 49.95 12.31
N ILE A 770 -50.97 50.54 11.18
CA ILE A 770 -50.70 51.98 11.04
C ILE A 770 -52.00 52.81 11.11
N PHE A 771 -53.09 52.35 10.50
CA PHE A 771 -54.40 52.99 10.61
C PHE A 771 -54.89 53.02 12.06
N ALA A 772 -54.84 51.88 12.76
CA ALA A 772 -55.25 51.81 14.17
C ALA A 772 -54.36 52.67 15.07
N ALA A 773 -53.05 52.68 14.85
CA ALA A 773 -52.13 53.51 15.62
C ALA A 773 -52.39 55.02 15.42
N SER A 774 -52.54 55.48 14.18
CA SER A 774 -52.76 56.91 13.89
C SER A 774 -54.12 57.43 14.39
N ILE A 775 -55.20 56.66 14.23
CA ILE A 775 -56.53 56.99 14.77
C ILE A 775 -56.55 56.90 16.30
N GLY A 776 -55.94 55.87 16.87
CA GLY A 776 -55.79 55.69 18.33
C GLY A 776 -55.00 56.82 18.97
N MET A 777 -53.92 57.28 18.32
CA MET A 777 -53.13 58.41 18.78
C MET A 777 -53.92 59.71 18.75
N ALA A 778 -54.59 60.04 17.64
CA ALA A 778 -55.42 61.23 17.54
C ALA A 778 -56.49 61.26 18.66
N LYS A 779 -57.18 60.13 18.87
CA LYS A 779 -58.14 59.96 19.98
C LYS A 779 -57.46 60.15 21.35
N THR A 780 -56.28 59.59 21.57
CA THR A 780 -55.55 59.66 22.85
C THR A 780 -55.14 61.10 23.17
N SER A 781 -54.58 61.83 22.20
CA SER A 781 -54.20 63.24 22.37
C SER A 781 -55.40 64.15 22.64
N ILE A 782 -56.54 63.92 21.96
CA ILE A 782 -57.78 64.65 22.24
C ILE A 782 -58.28 64.33 23.66
N THR A 783 -58.31 63.05 24.05
CA THR A 783 -58.73 62.63 25.41
C THR A 783 -57.89 63.34 26.49
N SER A 784 -56.56 63.33 26.33
CA SER A 784 -55.62 63.94 27.27
C SER A 784 -55.70 65.46 27.33
N LEU A 785 -56.31 66.12 26.33
CA LEU A 785 -56.54 67.56 26.33
C LEU A 785 -57.90 67.92 26.92
N VAL A 786 -58.94 67.11 26.66
CA VAL A 786 -60.29 67.31 27.21
C VAL A 786 -60.36 67.02 28.72
N GLN A 787 -59.45 66.20 29.23
CA GLN A 787 -59.28 65.93 30.67
C GLN A 787 -58.40 66.94 31.42
N ASP A 788 -57.86 67.96 30.73
CA ASP A 788 -56.92 68.94 31.29
C ASP A 788 -57.67 70.18 31.80
N GLU A 789 -57.79 70.33 33.12
CA GLU A 789 -58.62 71.36 33.77
C GLU A 789 -58.23 72.81 33.43
N GLU A 790 -57.02 73.07 32.92
CA GLU A 790 -56.63 74.40 32.45
C GLU A 790 -57.13 74.74 31.03
N THR A 791 -57.70 73.77 30.29
CA THR A 791 -58.07 73.96 28.88
C THR A 791 -59.48 74.52 28.71
N VAL A 792 -59.58 75.69 28.08
CA VAL A 792 -60.87 76.28 27.68
C VAL A 792 -61.40 75.54 26.45
N LEU A 793 -62.56 74.88 26.59
CA LEU A 793 -63.21 74.14 25.50
C LEU A 793 -64.24 75.01 24.75
N ASP A 794 -64.04 75.23 23.45
CA ASP A 794 -65.02 75.82 22.54
C ASP A 794 -65.67 74.73 21.69
N LEU A 795 -66.87 74.31 22.10
CA LEU A 795 -67.58 73.20 21.49
C LEU A 795 -68.44 73.61 20.28
N GLY A 796 -68.59 74.91 19.99
CA GLY A 796 -69.46 75.40 18.92
C GLY A 796 -70.94 75.00 19.00
N GLY A 797 -71.40 74.48 20.14
CA GLY A 797 -72.76 73.94 20.34
C GLY A 797 -72.91 72.42 20.11
N TYR A 798 -71.81 71.70 19.87
CA TYR A 798 -71.78 70.24 19.67
C TYR A 798 -71.31 69.49 20.93
N ASP A 799 -71.49 68.17 20.94
CA ASP A 799 -70.97 67.27 21.99
C ASP A 799 -69.73 66.51 21.46
N ILE A 800 -68.59 66.64 22.17
CA ILE A 800 -67.33 65.95 21.85
C ILE A 800 -67.53 64.43 21.81
N GLU A 801 -68.32 63.87 22.73
CA GLU A 801 -68.49 62.43 22.83
C GLU A 801 -69.29 61.88 21.65
N VAL A 802 -70.35 62.56 21.23
CA VAL A 802 -71.23 62.11 20.14
C VAL A 802 -70.62 62.35 18.76
N GLU A 803 -70.02 63.52 18.53
CA GLU A 803 -69.56 63.96 17.19
C GLU A 803 -68.12 63.56 16.85
N LEU A 804 -67.30 63.16 17.85
CA LEU A 804 -65.87 62.88 17.65
C LEU A 804 -65.41 61.59 18.35
N MET A 805 -65.61 61.44 19.67
CA MET A 805 -65.01 60.33 20.42
C MET A 805 -65.68 58.98 20.16
N GLN A 806 -67.01 58.91 20.17
CA GLN A 806 -67.75 57.69 19.81
C GLN A 806 -67.53 57.29 18.33
N PRO A 807 -67.48 58.20 17.35
CA PRO A 807 -67.05 57.88 15.99
C PRO A 807 -65.63 57.29 15.90
N LEU A 808 -64.63 57.92 16.54
CA LEU A 808 -63.26 57.40 16.55
C LEU A 808 -63.17 56.01 17.21
N GLN A 809 -63.91 55.80 18.31
CA GLN A 809 -64.02 54.49 18.94
C GLN A 809 -64.69 53.46 18.03
N ARG A 810 -65.79 53.82 17.34
CA ARG A 810 -66.47 52.94 16.38
C ARG A 810 -65.55 52.49 15.25
N LEU A 811 -64.70 53.37 14.72
CA LEU A 811 -63.69 53.01 13.72
C LEU A 811 -62.66 52.01 14.28
N LEU A 812 -62.15 52.24 15.50
CA LEU A 812 -61.22 51.33 16.17
C LEU A 812 -61.84 49.96 16.52
N ASP A 813 -63.15 49.88 16.74
CA ASP A 813 -63.85 48.62 16.97
C ASP A 813 -64.19 47.88 15.66
N GLN A 814 -64.60 48.59 14.60
CA GLN A 814 -64.78 48.02 13.25
C GLN A 814 -63.47 47.46 12.70
N TYR A 815 -62.37 48.19 12.91
CA TYR A 815 -61.01 47.80 12.56
C TYR A 815 -60.63 46.40 13.06
N LYS A 816 -61.02 46.02 14.28
CA LYS A 816 -60.70 44.70 14.87
C LYS A 816 -61.24 43.55 14.03
N GLY A 817 -62.36 43.75 13.34
CA GLY A 817 -62.90 42.79 12.37
C GLY A 817 -61.97 42.58 11.17
N ALA A 818 -61.40 43.67 10.62
CA ALA A 818 -60.43 43.60 9.53
C ALA A 818 -59.11 42.96 9.99
N LYS A 819 -58.59 43.33 11.17
CA LYS A 819 -57.34 42.79 11.73
C LYS A 819 -57.44 41.31 12.15
N ALA A 820 -58.62 40.84 12.56
CA ALA A 820 -58.88 39.42 12.82
C ALA A 820 -59.03 38.60 11.52
N LEU A 821 -59.22 39.26 10.38
CA LEU A 821 -59.41 38.66 9.06
C LEU A 821 -58.10 38.65 8.26
N SER A 822 -57.32 39.75 8.29
CA SER A 822 -55.96 39.82 7.74
C SER A 822 -55.08 38.72 8.34
N LYS A 823 -55.00 38.58 9.67
CA LYS A 823 -54.24 37.53 10.34
C LYS A 823 -54.64 36.10 9.94
N LYS A 824 -55.92 35.86 9.62
CA LYS A 824 -56.39 34.55 9.12
C LYS A 824 -55.92 34.29 7.69
N LEU A 825 -56.02 35.30 6.82
CA LEU A 825 -55.57 35.22 5.42
C LEU A 825 -54.04 35.07 5.36
N THR A 826 -53.29 35.91 6.07
CA THR A 826 -51.82 35.85 6.15
C THR A 826 -51.35 34.49 6.65
N LYS A 827 -51.87 34.01 7.80
CA LYS A 827 -51.50 32.68 8.29
C LYS A 827 -51.87 31.57 7.30
N ARG A 828 -53.05 31.62 6.69
CA ARG A 828 -53.47 30.64 5.67
C ARG A 828 -52.50 30.59 4.48
N MET A 829 -51.88 31.73 4.14
CA MET A 829 -50.88 31.84 3.10
C MET A 829 -49.49 31.33 3.55
N GLU A 830 -49.10 31.59 4.80
CA GLU A 830 -47.88 31.01 5.41
C GLU A 830 -47.97 29.47 5.48
N ASP A 831 -49.12 28.93 5.94
CA ASP A 831 -49.40 27.50 5.97
C ASP A 831 -49.28 26.87 4.55
N LEU A 832 -49.74 27.58 3.50
CA LEU A 832 -49.60 27.13 2.10
C LEU A 832 -48.14 27.11 1.62
N ILE A 833 -47.38 28.17 1.88
CA ILE A 833 -45.97 28.29 1.46
C ILE A 833 -45.14 27.20 2.16
N GLN A 834 -45.42 26.90 3.43
CA GLN A 834 -44.79 25.81 4.15
C GLN A 834 -45.07 24.44 3.52
N ASP A 835 -46.30 24.20 3.04
CA ASP A 835 -46.68 23.01 2.25
C ASP A 835 -46.18 23.04 0.78
N SER A 836 -45.33 24.02 0.41
CA SER A 836 -44.84 24.27 -0.96
C SER A 836 -45.98 24.46 -1.98
N ALA A 837 -47.00 25.22 -1.59
CA ALA A 837 -48.15 25.57 -2.40
C ALA A 837 -48.41 27.09 -2.42
N ALA A 838 -49.17 27.52 -3.42
CA ALA A 838 -49.66 28.89 -3.60
C ALA A 838 -51.16 28.85 -3.94
N LEU A 839 -51.82 30.00 -4.00
CA LEU A 839 -53.16 30.08 -4.56
C LEU A 839 -53.08 30.22 -6.10
N LYS A 840 -54.21 30.08 -6.78
CA LYS A 840 -54.31 30.34 -8.22
C LYS A 840 -54.31 31.85 -8.47
N ALA A 841 -53.50 32.29 -9.43
CA ALA A 841 -53.33 33.70 -9.82
C ALA A 841 -54.62 34.51 -10.09
N HIS A 842 -55.77 33.85 -10.33
CA HIS A 842 -57.07 34.52 -10.46
C HIS A 842 -57.60 35.14 -9.14
N LEU A 843 -57.05 34.76 -7.97
CA LEU A 843 -57.35 35.38 -6.68
C LEU A 843 -56.43 36.57 -6.35
N VAL A 844 -55.28 36.71 -7.02
CA VAL A 844 -54.34 37.83 -6.82
C VAL A 844 -55.00 39.21 -6.98
N PRO A 845 -55.90 39.47 -7.95
CA PRO A 845 -56.61 40.74 -8.04
C PRO A 845 -57.46 41.07 -6.81
N GLN A 846 -58.00 40.06 -6.09
CA GLN A 846 -58.79 40.27 -4.88
C GLN A 846 -57.89 40.64 -3.69
N MET A 847 -56.77 39.92 -3.51
CA MET A 847 -55.75 40.24 -2.51
C MET A 847 -55.14 41.63 -2.74
N LYS A 848 -54.83 41.96 -4.00
CA LYS A 848 -54.35 43.29 -4.39
C LYS A 848 -55.41 44.38 -4.21
N GLY A 849 -56.69 44.07 -4.39
CA GLY A 849 -57.79 45.00 -4.07
C GLY A 849 -57.77 45.44 -2.61
N LEU A 850 -57.73 44.48 -1.68
CA LEU A 850 -57.62 44.74 -0.24
C LEU A 850 -56.35 45.57 0.10
N SER A 851 -55.20 45.17 -0.45
CA SER A 851 -53.92 45.85 -0.24
C SER A 851 -53.86 47.26 -0.85
N ASN A 852 -54.61 47.54 -1.92
CA ASN A 852 -54.68 48.88 -2.52
C ASN A 852 -55.61 49.84 -1.77
N PHE A 853 -56.61 49.32 -1.04
CA PHE A 853 -57.66 50.14 -0.42
C PHE A 853 -57.29 50.63 0.99
N VAL A 854 -56.59 49.82 1.80
CA VAL A 854 -56.16 50.24 3.16
C VAL A 854 -55.24 51.47 3.15
N PRO A 855 -54.30 51.65 2.20
CA PRO A 855 -53.51 52.87 2.10
C PRO A 855 -54.32 54.18 2.06
N GLU A 856 -55.56 54.19 1.55
CA GLU A 856 -56.39 55.40 1.60
C GLU A 856 -56.89 55.71 3.02
N LEU A 857 -57.23 54.67 3.79
CA LEU A 857 -57.56 54.77 5.23
C LEU A 857 -56.34 55.19 6.06
N VAL A 858 -55.16 54.64 5.76
CA VAL A 858 -53.89 55.03 6.41
C VAL A 858 -53.57 56.50 6.13
N ASN A 859 -53.68 56.94 4.88
CA ASN A 859 -53.49 58.34 4.50
C ASN A 859 -54.49 59.26 5.20
N PHE A 860 -55.75 58.85 5.39
CA PHE A 860 -56.70 59.57 6.24
C PHE A 860 -56.20 59.69 7.68
N GLY A 861 -55.88 58.57 8.33
CA GLY A 861 -55.46 58.54 9.74
C GLY A 861 -54.20 59.36 10.02
N ILE A 862 -53.19 59.22 9.17
CA ILE A 862 -51.94 60.00 9.26
C ILE A 862 -52.21 61.49 9.03
N SER A 863 -52.93 61.88 7.97
CA SER A 863 -53.19 63.31 7.68
C SER A 863 -54.03 63.98 8.76
N PHE A 864 -55.01 63.26 9.30
CA PHE A 864 -55.84 63.70 10.42
C PHE A 864 -55.01 63.91 11.69
N ALA A 865 -54.16 62.95 12.05
CA ALA A 865 -53.25 63.07 13.18
C ALA A 865 -52.23 64.23 13.01
N GLN A 866 -51.65 64.37 11.81
CA GLN A 866 -50.68 65.43 11.50
C GLN A 866 -51.26 66.85 11.53
N GLN A 867 -52.56 67.02 11.28
CA GLN A 867 -53.23 68.33 11.42
C GLN A 867 -53.70 68.60 12.86
N ILE A 868 -54.03 67.55 13.61
CA ILE A 868 -54.47 67.65 15.00
C ILE A 868 -53.31 67.96 15.96
N MET A 869 -52.16 67.29 15.81
CA MET A 869 -51.05 67.43 16.76
C MET A 869 -50.52 68.88 16.88
N PRO A 870 -50.31 69.64 15.79
CA PRO A 870 -49.96 71.06 15.89
C PRO A 870 -51.04 71.89 16.60
N HIS A 871 -52.32 71.68 16.28
CA HIS A 871 -53.43 72.40 16.92
C HIS A 871 -53.52 72.10 18.43
N ILE A 872 -53.32 70.84 18.85
CA ILE A 872 -53.25 70.47 20.28
C ILE A 872 -52.03 71.08 20.95
N SER A 873 -50.87 71.11 20.27
CA SER A 873 -49.66 71.77 20.76
C SER A 873 -49.86 73.28 20.92
N ASP A 874 -50.50 73.95 19.97
CA ASP A 874 -50.77 75.38 20.01
C ASP A 874 -51.77 75.74 21.11
N VAL A 875 -52.81 74.94 21.32
CA VAL A 875 -53.73 75.08 22.47
C VAL A 875 -52.95 74.97 23.79
N ARG A 876 -52.10 73.96 23.94
CA ARG A 876 -51.32 73.72 25.17
C ARG A 876 -50.25 74.79 25.41
N ALA A 877 -49.60 75.29 24.36
CA ALA A 877 -48.49 76.25 24.46
C ALA A 877 -48.97 77.71 24.56
N ASN A 878 -49.97 78.10 23.78
CA ASN A 878 -50.47 79.48 23.70
C ASN A 878 -51.72 79.74 24.56
N LYS A 879 -52.28 78.69 25.20
CA LYS A 879 -53.54 78.70 25.97
C LYS A 879 -54.74 79.27 25.19
N THR A 880 -54.77 79.01 23.88
CA THR A 880 -55.94 79.28 23.03
C THR A 880 -57.05 78.25 23.31
N PRO A 881 -58.34 78.60 23.12
CA PRO A 881 -59.42 77.66 23.34
C PRO A 881 -59.39 76.50 22.33
N PHE A 882 -59.67 75.28 22.79
CA PHE A 882 -59.80 74.11 21.93
C PHE A 882 -61.09 74.17 21.13
N GLN A 883 -60.98 74.37 19.81
CA GLN A 883 -62.13 74.48 18.91
C GLN A 883 -62.51 73.13 18.29
N LEU A 884 -63.59 72.52 18.77
CA LEU A 884 -64.11 71.24 18.25
C LEU A 884 -64.47 71.34 16.75
N THR A 885 -65.04 72.46 16.33
CA THR A 885 -65.45 72.73 14.94
C THR A 885 -64.26 72.69 13.98
N THR A 886 -63.07 73.14 14.40
CA THR A 886 -61.83 73.07 13.63
C THR A 886 -61.38 71.62 13.43
N ILE A 887 -61.42 70.79 14.48
CA ILE A 887 -61.08 69.35 14.42
C ILE A 887 -62.03 68.58 13.49
N LEU A 888 -63.35 68.85 13.58
CA LEU A 888 -64.36 68.28 12.69
C LEU A 888 -64.17 68.75 11.23
N SER A 889 -63.66 69.97 11.02
CA SER A 889 -63.30 70.44 9.68
C SER A 889 -62.09 69.68 9.10
N PHE A 890 -61.08 69.36 9.91
CA PHE A 890 -59.94 68.53 9.49
C PHE A 890 -60.40 67.10 9.16
N ALA A 891 -61.25 66.48 9.98
CA ALA A 891 -61.85 65.18 9.66
C ALA A 891 -62.52 65.19 8.28
N LYS A 892 -63.37 66.20 8.03
CA LYS A 892 -64.11 66.35 6.77
C LYS A 892 -63.19 66.59 5.56
N GLN A 893 -62.18 67.46 5.68
CA GLN A 893 -61.26 67.77 4.59
C GLN A 893 -60.41 66.55 4.23
N ASN A 894 -59.80 65.88 5.23
CA ASN A 894 -58.96 64.71 4.99
C ASN A 894 -59.76 63.54 4.41
N ALA A 895 -60.98 63.30 4.91
CA ALA A 895 -61.84 62.24 4.38
C ALA A 895 -62.17 62.47 2.89
N ILE A 896 -62.60 63.67 2.50
CA ILE A 896 -62.90 64.00 1.11
C ILE A 896 -61.65 63.90 0.21
N ALA A 897 -60.46 64.22 0.74
CA ALA A 897 -59.20 64.08 0.01
C ALA A 897 -58.73 62.62 -0.19
N THR A 898 -59.23 61.68 0.63
CA THR A 898 -58.71 60.29 0.70
C THR A 898 -59.81 59.26 0.48
N VAL A 899 -60.53 58.86 1.52
CA VAL A 899 -61.46 57.71 1.54
C VAL A 899 -62.83 58.03 0.96
N ALA A 900 -63.26 59.29 1.06
CA ALA A 900 -64.65 59.73 0.85
C ALA A 900 -64.76 60.73 -0.33
N LYS A 901 -64.03 60.49 -1.42
CA LYS A 901 -63.93 61.40 -2.58
C LYS A 901 -65.28 61.74 -3.23
N ASP A 902 -66.17 60.76 -3.34
CA ASP A 902 -67.51 60.89 -3.92
C ASP A 902 -68.61 61.27 -2.90
N MET A 903 -68.24 61.69 -1.68
CA MET A 903 -69.19 61.94 -0.60
C MET A 903 -70.10 63.13 -0.90
N LYS A 904 -71.42 62.87 -0.90
CA LYS A 904 -72.44 63.89 -1.18
C LYS A 904 -72.48 64.97 -0.09
N PRO A 905 -72.72 66.25 -0.44
CA PRO A 905 -72.86 67.32 0.54
C PRO A 905 -74.00 67.04 1.53
N GLY A 906 -73.66 66.85 2.80
CA GLY A 906 -74.61 66.56 3.88
C GLY A 906 -74.49 65.17 4.51
N ASN A 907 -73.76 64.23 3.88
CA ASN A 907 -73.47 62.93 4.49
C ASN A 907 -72.53 63.07 5.69
N ASN A 908 -72.64 62.13 6.64
CA ASN A 908 -71.75 62.03 7.80
C ASN A 908 -70.38 61.47 7.38
N VAL A 909 -69.32 62.21 7.70
CA VAL A 909 -67.92 61.88 7.41
C VAL A 909 -67.53 60.53 8.01
N TRP A 910 -67.92 60.30 9.26
CA TRP A 910 -67.54 59.10 10.00
C TRP A 910 -68.24 57.84 9.50
N GLU A 911 -69.45 57.97 8.95
CA GLU A 911 -70.17 56.86 8.32
C GLU A 911 -69.49 56.43 7.02
N ALA A 912 -69.07 57.38 6.16
CA ALA A 912 -68.34 57.05 4.93
C ALA A 912 -66.99 56.32 5.19
N ILE A 913 -66.26 56.73 6.23
CA ILE A 913 -65.02 56.04 6.65
C ILE A 913 -65.34 54.66 7.23
N GLY A 914 -66.40 54.53 8.05
CA GLY A 914 -66.83 53.26 8.64
C GLY A 914 -67.35 52.26 7.60
N GLU A 915 -68.11 52.71 6.61
CA GLU A 915 -68.56 51.91 5.46
C GLU A 915 -67.36 51.36 4.69
N SER A 916 -66.29 52.13 4.54
CA SER A 916 -65.04 51.72 3.89
C SER A 916 -64.30 50.63 4.67
N VAL A 917 -64.22 50.73 6.01
CA VAL A 917 -63.68 49.65 6.87
C VAL A 917 -64.57 48.40 6.80
N VAL A 918 -65.90 48.57 6.76
CA VAL A 918 -66.84 47.45 6.61
C VAL A 918 -66.73 46.78 5.23
N GLN A 919 -66.47 47.53 4.16
CA GLN A 919 -66.25 46.97 2.81
C GLN A 919 -65.03 46.03 2.80
N LEU A 920 -63.91 46.43 3.38
CA LEU A 920 -62.72 45.57 3.52
C LEU A 920 -63.04 44.25 4.25
N VAL A 921 -63.80 44.32 5.35
CA VAL A 921 -64.23 43.12 6.09
C VAL A 921 -65.10 42.22 5.22
N GLN A 922 -66.03 42.79 4.44
CA GLN A 922 -66.86 42.03 3.51
C GLN A 922 -66.07 41.39 2.37
N GLU A 923 -65.09 42.09 1.78
CA GLU A 923 -64.27 41.58 0.69
C GLU A 923 -63.32 40.48 1.15
N GLY A 924 -62.58 40.69 2.23
CA GLY A 924 -61.75 39.63 2.81
C GLY A 924 -62.56 38.42 3.29
N SER A 925 -63.80 38.62 3.73
CA SER A 925 -64.70 37.51 4.15
C SER A 925 -65.26 36.71 2.96
N LYS A 926 -65.32 37.31 1.76
CA LYS A 926 -65.60 36.58 0.50
C LYS A 926 -64.36 35.81 0.03
N LEU A 927 -63.17 36.39 0.19
CA LEU A 927 -61.90 35.77 -0.20
C LEU A 927 -61.52 34.58 0.70
N LEU A 928 -61.69 34.68 2.01
CA LEU A 928 -61.20 33.67 2.96
C LEU A 928 -61.68 32.23 2.65
N PRO A 929 -62.98 31.95 2.37
CA PRO A 929 -63.42 30.63 1.94
C PRO A 929 -62.72 30.13 0.66
N LEU A 930 -62.56 31.00 -0.35
CA LEU A 930 -61.90 30.66 -1.60
C LEU A 930 -60.43 30.25 -1.38
N THR A 931 -59.74 30.82 -0.39
CA THR A 931 -58.37 30.40 -0.03
C THR A 931 -58.29 29.02 0.64
N MET A 932 -59.42 28.49 1.16
CA MET A 932 -59.51 27.19 1.82
C MET A 932 -59.96 26.07 0.85
N GLU A 933 -60.58 26.42 -0.26
CA GLU A 933 -60.98 25.48 -1.31
C GLU A 933 -59.76 24.85 -2.00
N ALA A 934 -59.66 23.52 -1.98
CA ALA A 934 -58.56 22.79 -2.61
C ALA A 934 -58.47 23.02 -4.12
N GLU A 935 -59.58 23.39 -4.77
CA GLU A 935 -59.60 23.75 -6.19
C GLU A 935 -58.82 25.04 -6.50
N ASN A 936 -58.63 25.92 -5.51
CA ASN A 936 -57.92 27.20 -5.69
C ASN A 936 -56.44 27.13 -5.29
N VAL A 937 -55.95 25.97 -4.85
CA VAL A 937 -54.55 25.74 -4.45
C VAL A 937 -53.76 25.12 -5.60
N VAL A 938 -52.55 25.63 -5.83
CA VAL A 938 -51.56 25.06 -6.76
C VAL A 938 -50.36 24.59 -5.96
N LYS A 939 -49.97 23.32 -6.10
CA LYS A 939 -48.68 22.85 -5.55
C LYS A 939 -47.55 23.28 -6.48
N GLY A 940 -46.46 23.80 -5.92
CA GLY A 940 -45.29 24.24 -6.68
C GLY A 940 -44.56 23.04 -7.30
N SER A 941 -44.82 22.77 -8.58
CA SER A 941 -44.08 21.77 -9.35
C SER A 941 -42.81 22.37 -9.95
N GLY A 942 -41.66 21.96 -9.43
CA GLY A 942 -40.35 22.32 -9.97
C GLY A 942 -39.26 21.45 -9.35
N VAL A 943 -38.26 21.06 -10.14
CA VAL A 943 -37.02 20.44 -9.64
C VAL A 943 -36.04 21.58 -9.39
N SER A 944 -35.54 21.71 -8.15
CA SER A 944 -34.65 22.82 -7.80
C SER A 944 -33.36 22.79 -8.63
N PRO A 945 -32.81 23.96 -9.03
CA PRO A 945 -31.75 24.04 -10.04
C PRO A 945 -30.51 23.20 -9.68
N TRP A 946 -30.11 23.18 -8.40
CA TRP A 946 -28.99 22.35 -7.93
C TRP A 946 -29.21 20.83 -8.12
N VAL A 947 -30.46 20.34 -8.08
CA VAL A 947 -30.77 18.92 -8.33
C VAL A 947 -30.60 18.58 -9.81
N THR A 948 -31.09 19.45 -10.70
CA THR A 948 -30.89 19.35 -12.16
C THR A 948 -29.40 19.44 -12.49
N ARG A 949 -28.70 20.42 -11.91
CA ARG A 949 -27.27 20.64 -12.06
C ARG A 949 -26.42 19.45 -11.60
N VAL A 950 -26.76 18.81 -10.49
CA VAL A 950 -26.13 17.55 -10.06
C VAL A 950 -26.38 16.42 -11.08
N GLN A 951 -27.54 16.37 -11.73
CA GLN A 951 -27.79 15.39 -12.80
C GLN A 951 -26.97 15.70 -14.07
N GLU A 952 -26.77 16.97 -14.44
CA GLU A 952 -25.83 17.37 -15.50
C GLU A 952 -24.39 16.96 -15.18
N VAL A 953 -23.92 17.24 -13.94
CA VAL A 953 -22.57 16.88 -13.48
C VAL A 953 -22.39 15.35 -13.48
N LYS A 954 -23.40 14.58 -13.04
CA LYS A 954 -23.34 13.11 -13.04
C LYS A 954 -23.43 12.50 -14.44
N THR A 955 -24.22 13.08 -15.35
CA THR A 955 -24.32 12.59 -16.74
C THR A 955 -23.10 12.96 -17.57
N SER A 956 -22.55 14.16 -17.43
CA SER A 956 -21.28 14.54 -18.07
C SER A 956 -20.11 13.68 -17.57
N LEU A 957 -20.03 13.40 -16.27
CA LEU A 957 -19.06 12.44 -15.73
C LEU A 957 -19.25 11.02 -16.29
N ALA A 958 -20.49 10.55 -16.42
CA ALA A 958 -20.78 9.23 -17.02
C ALA A 958 -20.39 9.17 -18.51
N VAL A 959 -20.63 10.24 -19.28
CA VAL A 959 -20.19 10.36 -20.68
C VAL A 959 -18.66 10.35 -20.77
N ASN A 960 -17.95 11.01 -19.86
CA ASN A 960 -16.49 10.96 -19.79
C ASN A 960 -16.00 9.53 -19.51
N LEU A 961 -16.61 8.80 -18.56
CA LEU A 961 -16.28 7.39 -18.28
C LEU A 961 -16.58 6.47 -19.47
N GLU A 962 -17.63 6.71 -20.26
CA GLU A 962 -17.84 5.99 -21.51
C GLU A 962 -16.79 6.35 -22.58
N ALA A 963 -16.38 7.60 -22.66
CA ALA A 963 -15.33 8.04 -23.58
C ALA A 963 -13.98 7.40 -23.22
N GLU A 964 -13.62 7.34 -21.95
CA GLU A 964 -12.44 6.62 -21.45
C GLU A 964 -12.50 5.13 -21.76
N ARG A 965 -13.66 4.48 -21.59
CA ARG A 965 -13.85 3.07 -21.99
C ARG A 965 -13.66 2.86 -23.50
N ARG A 966 -14.23 3.74 -24.34
CA ARG A 966 -14.03 3.70 -25.81
C ARG A 966 -12.56 3.94 -26.19
N VAL A 967 -11.86 4.84 -25.49
CA VAL A 967 -10.42 5.06 -25.68
C VAL A 967 -9.59 3.85 -25.23
N SER A 968 -9.95 3.18 -24.13
CA SER A 968 -9.33 1.92 -23.70
C SER A 968 -9.48 0.84 -24.77
N GLN A 969 -10.70 0.63 -25.27
CA GLN A 969 -10.98 -0.36 -26.32
C GLN A 969 -10.21 -0.05 -27.61
N LEU A 970 -10.21 1.20 -28.08
CA LEU A 970 -9.44 1.60 -29.26
C LEU A 970 -7.91 1.45 -29.06
N ASN A 971 -7.41 1.57 -27.82
CA ASN A 971 -6.02 1.27 -27.47
C ASN A 971 -5.75 -0.25 -27.41
N GLU A 972 -6.74 -1.09 -27.08
CA GLU A 972 -6.63 -2.56 -27.17
C GLU A 972 -6.59 -3.01 -28.63
N GLU A 973 -7.47 -2.47 -29.46
CA GLU A 973 -7.49 -2.69 -30.91
C GLU A 973 -6.19 -2.22 -31.57
N LEU A 974 -5.67 -1.03 -31.22
CA LEU A 974 -4.39 -0.55 -31.74
C LEU A 974 -3.20 -1.37 -31.21
N GLN A 975 -3.23 -1.86 -29.97
CA GLN A 975 -2.23 -2.80 -29.46
C GLN A 975 -2.26 -4.14 -30.20
N GLY A 976 -3.44 -4.68 -30.48
CA GLY A 976 -3.61 -5.87 -31.32
C GLY A 976 -3.02 -5.66 -32.71
N LEU A 977 -3.36 -4.54 -33.37
CA LEU A 977 -2.80 -4.17 -34.67
C LEU A 977 -1.27 -4.01 -34.61
N MET A 978 -0.73 -3.32 -33.61
CA MET A 978 0.73 -3.18 -33.42
C MET A 978 1.42 -4.54 -33.23
N ARG A 979 0.84 -5.48 -32.47
CA ARG A 979 1.39 -6.84 -32.35
C ARG A 979 1.39 -7.56 -33.70
N THR A 980 0.32 -7.45 -34.49
CA THR A 980 0.28 -8.05 -35.84
C THR A 980 1.21 -7.36 -36.85
N VAL A 981 1.55 -6.08 -36.64
CA VAL A 981 2.57 -5.38 -37.43
C VAL A 981 3.96 -5.87 -37.03
N LYS A 982 4.32 -5.87 -35.73
CA LYS A 982 5.59 -6.42 -35.23
C LYS A 982 5.82 -7.86 -35.70
N GLN A 983 4.79 -8.72 -35.60
CA GLN A 983 4.87 -10.11 -36.07
C GLN A 983 5.12 -10.22 -37.58
N LYS A 984 4.63 -9.26 -38.39
CA LYS A 984 4.95 -9.22 -39.82
C LYS A 984 6.31 -8.60 -40.11
N GLU A 985 6.77 -7.64 -39.31
CA GLU A 985 8.13 -7.10 -39.39
C GLU A 985 9.17 -8.18 -39.06
N GLN A 986 8.94 -8.99 -38.02
CA GLN A 986 9.72 -10.18 -37.71
C GLN A 986 9.72 -11.20 -38.86
N GLN A 987 8.55 -11.54 -39.42
CA GLN A 987 8.47 -12.43 -40.60
C GLN A 987 9.21 -11.86 -41.84
N ILE A 988 9.29 -10.53 -41.98
CA ILE A 988 10.05 -9.86 -43.04
C ILE A 988 11.56 -9.91 -42.72
N GLN A 989 11.98 -9.66 -41.48
CA GLN A 989 13.37 -9.81 -41.03
C GLN A 989 13.87 -11.25 -41.24
N GLU A 990 13.10 -12.26 -40.82
CA GLU A 990 13.38 -13.67 -41.06
C GLU A 990 13.53 -13.98 -42.56
N ALA A 991 12.62 -13.44 -43.39
CA ALA A 991 12.69 -13.60 -44.84
C ALA A 991 13.93 -12.90 -45.45
N THR A 992 14.33 -11.73 -44.95
CA THR A 992 15.56 -11.04 -45.37
C THR A 992 16.81 -11.82 -44.98
N VAL A 993 16.96 -12.23 -43.71
CA VAL A 993 18.10 -13.05 -43.27
C VAL A 993 18.18 -14.38 -44.04
N LYS A 994 17.02 -14.96 -44.38
CA LYS A 994 16.94 -16.14 -45.25
C LYS A 994 17.37 -15.85 -46.68
N ASN A 995 17.03 -14.69 -47.25
CA ASN A 995 17.51 -14.26 -48.57
C ASN A 995 19.03 -14.04 -48.53
N ASP A 996 19.56 -13.27 -47.58
CA ASP A 996 21.01 -13.04 -47.40
C ASP A 996 21.80 -14.36 -47.28
N LEU A 997 21.25 -15.33 -46.54
CA LEU A 997 21.85 -16.67 -46.41
C LEU A 997 21.80 -17.46 -47.73
N MET A 998 20.75 -17.30 -48.54
CA MET A 998 20.65 -17.92 -49.86
C MET A 998 21.55 -17.23 -50.89
N GLU A 999 21.72 -15.91 -50.83
CA GLU A 999 22.68 -15.17 -51.65
C GLU A 999 24.12 -15.56 -51.32
N ARG A 1000 24.51 -15.62 -50.03
CA ARG A 1000 25.83 -16.12 -49.61
C ARG A 1000 26.08 -17.57 -50.05
N LYS A 1001 25.05 -18.43 -50.04
CA LYS A 1001 25.12 -19.78 -50.59
C LYS A 1001 25.30 -19.78 -52.10
N MET A 1002 24.57 -18.94 -52.84
CA MET A 1002 24.77 -18.78 -54.29
C MET A 1002 26.18 -18.26 -54.61
N GLU A 1003 26.73 -17.35 -53.82
CA GLU A 1003 28.09 -16.83 -54.00
C GLU A 1003 29.16 -17.90 -53.74
N MET A 1004 28.98 -18.76 -52.72
CA MET A 1004 29.86 -19.91 -52.49
C MET A 1004 29.75 -20.97 -53.59
N VAL A 1005 28.53 -21.30 -54.04
CA VAL A 1005 28.30 -22.22 -55.17
C VAL A 1005 28.92 -21.66 -56.45
N LYS A 1006 28.81 -20.34 -56.68
CA LYS A 1006 29.47 -19.67 -57.80
C LYS A 1006 30.99 -19.78 -57.70
N LYS A 1007 31.61 -19.46 -56.56
CA LYS A 1007 33.06 -19.62 -56.34
C LYS A 1007 33.54 -21.06 -56.52
N GLN A 1008 32.72 -22.05 -56.15
CA GLN A 1008 33.00 -23.46 -56.41
C GLN A 1008 32.90 -23.80 -57.90
N ALA A 1009 31.90 -23.28 -58.63
CA ALA A 1009 31.80 -23.45 -60.08
C ALA A 1009 32.97 -22.79 -60.82
N ASP A 1010 33.32 -21.55 -60.46
CA ASP A 1010 34.46 -20.81 -61.00
C ASP A 1010 35.77 -21.63 -60.81
N ALA A 1011 36.03 -22.14 -59.59
CA ALA A 1011 37.18 -22.98 -59.27
C ALA A 1011 37.16 -24.38 -59.93
N ILE A 1012 35.98 -24.91 -60.29
CA ILE A 1012 35.87 -26.11 -61.12
C ILE A 1012 36.28 -25.76 -62.56
N THR A 1013 35.78 -24.66 -63.14
CA THR A 1013 36.17 -24.26 -64.50
C THR A 1013 37.66 -23.92 -64.64
N GLU A 1014 38.29 -23.39 -63.59
CA GLU A 1014 39.74 -23.20 -63.54
C GLU A 1014 40.48 -24.54 -63.59
N LYS A 1015 40.06 -25.53 -62.78
CA LYS A 1015 40.65 -26.87 -62.76
C LYS A 1015 40.41 -27.64 -64.05
N ASP A 1016 39.23 -27.53 -64.65
CA ASP A 1016 38.94 -28.11 -65.96
C ASP A 1016 39.81 -27.46 -67.06
N GLY A 1017 40.10 -26.16 -66.96
CA GLY A 1017 41.09 -25.49 -67.81
C GLY A 1017 42.50 -26.06 -67.65
N ILE A 1018 42.97 -26.21 -66.40
CA ILE A 1018 44.28 -26.83 -66.10
C ILE A 1018 44.35 -28.28 -66.60
N ILE A 1019 43.26 -29.05 -66.48
CA ILE A 1019 43.15 -30.42 -67.00
C ILE A 1019 43.11 -30.42 -68.54
N ALA A 1020 42.46 -29.46 -69.19
CA ALA A 1020 42.43 -29.33 -70.64
C ALA A 1020 43.81 -29.00 -71.23
N ASP A 1021 44.56 -28.10 -70.59
CA ASP A 1021 45.94 -27.79 -70.99
C ASP A 1021 46.92 -28.92 -70.62
N GLY A 1022 46.70 -29.63 -69.50
CA GLY A 1022 47.42 -30.87 -69.20
C GLY A 1022 47.21 -31.94 -70.27
N LYS A 1023 45.96 -32.15 -70.70
CA LYS A 1023 45.58 -33.04 -71.83
C LYS A 1023 46.00 -32.51 -73.20
N ARG A 1024 46.42 -31.25 -73.31
CA ARG A 1024 47.04 -30.72 -74.53
C ARG A 1024 48.52 -31.06 -74.55
N ARG A 1025 49.25 -30.77 -73.47
CA ARG A 1025 50.65 -31.18 -73.28
C ARG A 1025 50.84 -32.69 -73.36
N GLN A 1026 49.91 -33.48 -72.85
CA GLN A 1026 49.92 -34.93 -73.03
C GLN A 1026 49.87 -35.32 -74.50
N ARG A 1027 48.98 -34.73 -75.32
CA ARG A 1027 48.91 -34.99 -76.75
C ARG A 1027 50.12 -34.46 -77.51
N GLU A 1028 50.65 -33.29 -77.15
CA GLU A 1028 51.90 -32.76 -77.69
C GLU A 1028 53.10 -33.71 -77.40
N LEU A 1029 53.10 -34.40 -76.26
CA LEU A 1029 54.08 -35.43 -75.91
C LEU A 1029 53.79 -36.80 -76.55
N GLU A 1030 52.52 -37.17 -76.77
CA GLU A 1030 52.13 -38.39 -77.50
C GLU A 1030 52.44 -38.28 -78.99
N GLU A 1031 52.17 -37.12 -79.63
CA GLU A 1031 52.57 -36.81 -81.00
C GLU A 1031 54.10 -36.79 -81.15
N ALA A 1032 54.83 -36.23 -80.16
CA ALA A 1032 56.29 -36.30 -80.13
C ALA A 1032 56.83 -37.74 -79.93
N LEU A 1033 56.14 -38.57 -79.13
CA LEU A 1033 56.48 -39.98 -78.97
C LEU A 1033 56.20 -40.79 -80.24
N GLU A 1034 55.08 -40.56 -80.93
CA GLU A 1034 54.76 -41.21 -82.20
C GLU A 1034 55.78 -40.80 -83.29
N GLN A 1035 56.23 -39.54 -83.29
CA GLN A 1035 57.30 -39.10 -84.19
C GLN A 1035 58.65 -39.76 -83.84
N VAL A 1036 59.03 -39.84 -82.56
CA VAL A 1036 60.25 -40.57 -82.13
C VAL A 1036 60.16 -42.08 -82.41
N GLN A 1037 58.97 -42.67 -82.32
CA GLN A 1037 58.71 -44.06 -82.70
C GLN A 1037 58.90 -44.26 -84.22
N GLY A 1038 58.43 -43.31 -85.04
CA GLY A 1038 58.67 -43.30 -86.49
C GLY A 1038 60.15 -43.15 -86.86
N ASP A 1039 60.86 -42.21 -86.22
CA ASP A 1039 62.31 -42.03 -86.40
C ASP A 1039 63.10 -43.27 -85.94
N LEU A 1040 62.63 -43.97 -84.90
CA LEU A 1040 63.19 -45.25 -84.44
C LEU A 1040 62.95 -46.37 -85.45
N ASP A 1041 61.73 -46.52 -86.00
CA ASP A 1041 61.40 -47.52 -87.02
C ASP A 1041 62.20 -47.30 -88.32
N VAL A 1042 62.41 -46.04 -88.72
CA VAL A 1042 63.32 -45.69 -89.83
C VAL A 1042 64.77 -46.09 -89.49
N SER A 1043 65.25 -45.74 -88.29
CA SER A 1043 66.59 -46.10 -87.81
C SER A 1043 66.80 -47.62 -87.67
N GLU A 1044 65.76 -48.38 -87.33
CA GLU A 1044 65.77 -49.84 -87.26
C GLU A 1044 65.81 -50.47 -88.68
N GLN A 1045 65.06 -49.91 -89.65
CA GLN A 1045 65.14 -50.33 -91.06
C GLN A 1045 66.50 -50.02 -91.71
N GLU A 1046 67.18 -48.95 -91.29
CA GLU A 1046 68.57 -48.67 -91.70
C GLU A 1046 69.56 -49.60 -90.97
N ARG A 1047 69.37 -49.86 -89.66
CA ARG A 1047 70.14 -50.87 -88.91
C ARG A 1047 70.05 -52.27 -89.51
N MET A 1048 68.88 -52.71 -89.98
CA MET A 1048 68.76 -54.03 -90.64
C MET A 1048 69.58 -54.13 -91.93
N LYS A 1049 69.83 -53.02 -92.64
CA LYS A 1049 70.66 -52.99 -93.86
C LYS A 1049 72.16 -52.87 -93.59
N LEU A 1050 72.56 -52.39 -92.41
CA LEU A 1050 73.96 -52.14 -92.06
C LEU A 1050 74.54 -53.11 -91.01
N LYS A 1051 73.74 -53.98 -90.39
CA LYS A 1051 74.21 -54.93 -89.36
C LYS A 1051 74.70 -56.28 -89.91
N ALA A 1052 75.33 -56.26 -91.09
CA ALA A 1052 75.85 -57.43 -91.78
C ALA A 1052 77.38 -57.39 -91.98
N MET A 1053 78.17 -57.02 -90.96
CA MET A 1053 79.58 -57.42 -90.81
C MET A 1053 80.18 -57.07 -89.41
N VAL A 1054 80.65 -58.10 -88.70
CA VAL A 1054 81.83 -58.16 -87.79
C VAL A 1054 82.03 -57.06 -86.72
N GLY A 1055 81.78 -57.41 -85.44
CA GLY A 1055 82.86 -57.77 -84.51
C GLY A 1055 83.46 -56.76 -83.48
N THR A 1056 83.37 -57.16 -82.20
CA THR A 1056 84.55 -57.35 -81.30
C THR A 1056 85.09 -56.19 -80.42
N GLU A 1057 84.91 -56.35 -79.09
CA GLU A 1057 85.79 -56.01 -77.93
C GLU A 1057 85.92 -54.65 -77.20
N GLN A 1058 85.72 -54.75 -75.86
CA GLN A 1058 86.48 -54.19 -74.71
C GLN A 1058 86.31 -52.74 -74.14
N ARG A 1059 86.67 -52.64 -72.84
CA ARG A 1059 86.57 -51.58 -71.79
C ARG A 1059 87.53 -50.36 -72.02
N PRO A 1060 87.52 -49.23 -71.25
CA PRO A 1060 87.08 -49.02 -69.83
C PRO A 1060 86.34 -47.68 -69.48
N ALA A 1061 86.29 -47.33 -68.18
CA ALA A 1061 85.80 -46.07 -67.56
C ALA A 1061 86.91 -44.96 -67.53
N PRO A 1062 86.84 -43.76 -66.86
CA PRO A 1062 85.93 -43.27 -65.78
C PRO A 1062 85.56 -41.74 -65.71
N GLY A 1063 84.77 -41.31 -64.69
CA GLY A 1063 85.15 -40.17 -63.80
C GLY A 1063 84.32 -38.85 -63.69
N VAL A 1064 83.97 -38.46 -62.43
CA VAL A 1064 83.89 -37.10 -61.78
C VAL A 1064 82.97 -35.99 -62.40
N VAL A 1065 82.39 -34.93 -61.76
CA VAL A 1065 82.45 -34.15 -60.48
C VAL A 1065 80.98 -33.62 -60.20
N ALA A 1066 80.36 -33.49 -59.01
CA ALA A 1066 80.47 -32.55 -57.85
C ALA A 1066 80.68 -31.04 -58.18
N PRO A 1067 80.40 -30.02 -57.31
CA PRO A 1067 79.78 -29.93 -55.95
C PRO A 1067 78.41 -29.14 -55.95
N GLU A 1068 77.61 -28.88 -54.89
CA GLU A 1068 77.78 -28.38 -53.49
C GLU A 1068 78.36 -26.93 -53.37
N PRO A 1069 78.16 -26.10 -52.30
CA PRO A 1069 77.28 -26.15 -51.09
C PRO A 1069 76.54 -24.77 -50.86
N ALA A 1070 76.41 -24.20 -49.64
CA ALA A 1070 75.35 -24.39 -48.61
C ALA A 1070 75.31 -23.18 -47.60
N GLU A 1071 74.62 -23.32 -46.45
CA GLU A 1071 74.69 -22.49 -45.19
C GLU A 1071 74.10 -21.05 -45.19
N ASN A 1072 73.67 -20.40 -44.09
CA ASN A 1072 73.37 -20.68 -42.66
C ASN A 1072 72.52 -19.47 -42.13
N ALA A 1073 71.82 -19.35 -40.98
CA ALA A 1073 71.37 -20.12 -39.81
C ALA A 1073 70.62 -19.11 -38.85
N GLN A 1074 70.30 -19.53 -37.61
CA GLN A 1074 69.88 -18.73 -36.42
C GLN A 1074 68.44 -18.17 -36.31
N THR A 1075 67.66 -18.70 -35.35
CA THR A 1075 67.09 -17.95 -34.19
C THR A 1075 66.39 -18.91 -33.20
N GLU A 1076 66.91 -19.05 -31.97
CA GLU A 1076 66.50 -20.13 -31.05
C GLU A 1076 66.26 -19.70 -29.58
N SER A 1077 66.19 -18.39 -29.28
CA SER A 1077 66.25 -17.88 -27.89
C SER A 1077 64.92 -17.44 -27.25
N SER A 1078 63.78 -18.02 -27.66
CA SER A 1078 62.43 -17.57 -27.20
C SER A 1078 61.64 -18.58 -26.36
N LEU A 1079 62.09 -19.83 -26.23
CA LEU A 1079 61.31 -20.90 -25.59
C LEU A 1079 61.65 -21.10 -24.10
N GLU A 1080 62.94 -21.11 -23.74
CA GLU A 1080 63.38 -21.34 -22.35
C GLU A 1080 62.84 -20.30 -21.35
N THR A 1081 62.75 -19.03 -21.79
CA THR A 1081 62.21 -17.92 -20.99
C THR A 1081 60.70 -18.02 -20.75
N SER A 1082 59.96 -18.69 -21.64
CA SER A 1082 58.53 -19.00 -21.42
C SER A 1082 58.37 -20.11 -20.38
N HIS A 1083 59.12 -21.20 -20.53
CA HIS A 1083 59.04 -22.38 -19.67
C HIS A 1083 59.38 -22.06 -18.20
N LEU A 1084 60.34 -21.15 -17.95
CA LEU A 1084 60.69 -20.72 -16.59
C LEU A 1084 59.60 -19.87 -15.91
N LEU A 1085 58.83 -19.07 -16.65
CA LEU A 1085 57.72 -18.31 -16.09
C LEU A 1085 56.53 -19.22 -15.74
N GLU A 1086 56.26 -20.22 -16.58
CA GLU A 1086 55.18 -21.20 -16.37
C GLU A 1086 55.43 -22.07 -15.13
N GLN A 1087 56.69 -22.48 -14.89
CA GLN A 1087 57.08 -23.14 -13.63
C GLN A 1087 56.90 -22.25 -12.39
N ILE A 1088 57.10 -20.93 -12.50
CA ILE A 1088 56.95 -20.00 -11.36
C ILE A 1088 55.47 -19.78 -11.02
N ASP A 1089 54.59 -19.62 -12.01
CA ASP A 1089 53.15 -19.44 -11.75
C ASP A 1089 52.43 -20.75 -11.43
N ALA A 1090 52.93 -21.90 -11.91
CA ALA A 1090 52.66 -23.19 -11.28
C ALA A 1090 53.05 -23.12 -9.79
N LEU A 1091 54.33 -22.89 -9.46
CA LEU A 1091 54.81 -22.78 -8.07
C LEU A 1091 54.05 -21.76 -7.19
N ARG A 1092 53.25 -20.83 -7.73
CA ARG A 1092 52.37 -19.88 -7.00
C ARG A 1092 50.90 -20.26 -6.94
N GLY A 1093 50.32 -20.82 -8.01
CA GLY A 1093 48.97 -21.43 -7.97
C GLY A 1093 48.92 -22.53 -6.93
N THR A 1094 50.04 -23.23 -6.82
CA THR A 1094 50.25 -24.35 -5.94
C THR A 1094 50.46 -23.91 -4.47
N VAL A 1095 51.14 -22.78 -4.15
CA VAL A 1095 51.17 -22.17 -2.77
C VAL A 1095 49.77 -22.09 -2.15
N ARG A 1096 48.83 -21.60 -2.96
CA ARG A 1096 47.49 -21.24 -2.49
C ARG A 1096 46.73 -22.45 -2.00
N TYR A 1097 46.97 -23.63 -2.59
CA TYR A 1097 46.38 -24.90 -2.16
C TYR A 1097 46.79 -25.28 -0.72
N LEU A 1098 48.10 -25.32 -0.43
CA LEU A 1098 48.57 -25.64 0.93
C LEU A 1098 48.14 -24.59 1.97
N ARG A 1099 47.89 -23.34 1.56
CA ARG A 1099 47.32 -22.31 2.43
C ARG A 1099 45.83 -22.52 2.72
N SER A 1100 45.01 -22.85 1.71
CA SER A 1100 43.58 -23.15 1.93
C SER A 1100 43.39 -24.40 2.78
N GLU A 1101 44.22 -25.42 2.58
CA GLU A 1101 44.21 -26.66 3.39
C GLU A 1101 44.65 -26.39 4.84
N ASN A 1102 45.65 -25.52 5.05
CA ASN A 1102 46.02 -25.03 6.39
C ASN A 1102 44.97 -24.14 7.06
N ALA A 1103 44.04 -23.53 6.31
CA ALA A 1103 42.92 -22.78 6.87
C ALA A 1103 41.80 -23.75 7.27
N TYR A 1104 41.37 -24.61 6.35
CA TYR A 1104 40.38 -25.67 6.60
C TYR A 1104 40.74 -26.54 7.83
N LEU A 1105 42.00 -26.93 7.99
CA LEU A 1105 42.47 -27.69 9.15
C LEU A 1105 42.55 -26.90 10.47
N LYS A 1106 42.51 -25.56 10.44
CA LYS A 1106 42.44 -24.70 11.65
C LYS A 1106 41.01 -24.35 12.01
N ASP A 1107 40.17 -24.16 11.00
CA ASP A 1107 38.78 -23.76 11.16
C ASP A 1107 37.86 -24.99 11.43
N GLN A 1108 38.38 -26.22 11.32
CA GLN A 1108 37.63 -27.47 11.55
C GLN A 1108 36.97 -27.57 12.94
N ASP A 1109 37.62 -27.08 14.01
CA ASP A 1109 37.01 -27.11 15.34
C ASP A 1109 35.91 -26.03 15.52
N LEU A 1110 35.96 -24.93 14.74
CA LEU A 1110 34.87 -23.96 14.65
C LEU A 1110 33.67 -24.53 13.87
N LEU A 1111 33.94 -25.30 12.80
CA LEU A 1111 32.95 -26.05 12.05
C LEU A 1111 32.18 -27.03 12.94
N ARG A 1112 32.88 -27.79 13.80
CA ARG A 1112 32.25 -28.66 14.81
C ARG A 1112 31.40 -27.91 15.84
N GLU A 1113 31.78 -26.68 16.20
CA GLU A 1113 30.99 -25.86 17.12
C GLU A 1113 29.67 -25.42 16.45
N ILE A 1114 29.68 -25.12 15.15
CA ILE A 1114 28.50 -24.82 14.34
C ILE A 1114 27.61 -26.06 14.12
N GLU A 1115 28.19 -27.20 13.73
CA GLU A 1115 27.50 -28.50 13.54
C GLU A 1115 26.85 -29.04 14.83
N SER A 1116 27.23 -28.52 16.01
CA SER A 1116 26.63 -28.89 17.29
C SER A 1116 25.29 -28.22 17.61
N LEU A 1117 24.85 -27.27 16.77
CA LEU A 1117 23.59 -26.54 16.91
C LEU A 1117 22.42 -27.31 16.27
N PRO A 1118 21.20 -27.23 16.82
CA PRO A 1118 20.04 -27.91 16.24
C PRO A 1118 19.64 -27.27 14.90
N PRO A 1119 19.20 -28.06 13.90
CA PRO A 1119 18.79 -27.55 12.60
C PRO A 1119 17.52 -26.69 12.70
N LEU A 1120 17.47 -25.61 11.91
CA LEU A 1120 16.32 -24.74 11.75
C LEU A 1120 15.32 -25.33 10.73
N PRO A 1121 14.01 -25.06 10.84
CA PRO A 1121 13.03 -25.51 9.86
C PRO A 1121 13.19 -24.77 8.52
N GLU A 1122 12.90 -25.47 7.43
CA GLU A 1122 13.08 -25.00 6.05
C GLU A 1122 12.25 -23.74 5.71
N PRO A 1123 12.89 -22.67 5.22
CA PRO A 1123 12.23 -21.65 4.40
C PRO A 1123 11.95 -22.17 2.97
N VAL A 1124 11.03 -21.51 2.23
CA VAL A 1124 10.74 -21.79 0.80
C VAL A 1124 11.72 -20.98 -0.10
N SER A 1125 11.37 -20.31 -1.23
CA SER A 1125 12.25 -19.22 -1.77
C SER A 1125 11.63 -18.07 -2.59
N ARG A 1126 12.17 -16.87 -2.35
CA ARG A 1126 12.06 -15.67 -3.19
C ARG A 1126 13.14 -15.71 -4.28
N MET A 1127 13.29 -14.62 -5.01
CA MET A 1127 14.46 -14.39 -5.86
C MET A 1127 15.08 -13.04 -5.50
N GLU A 1128 16.40 -12.94 -5.66
CA GLU A 1128 17.22 -11.87 -5.10
C GLU A 1128 17.15 -10.59 -5.95
N THR A 1129 17.42 -9.43 -5.34
CA THR A 1129 17.16 -8.13 -5.96
C THR A 1129 18.46 -7.46 -6.43
N PRO A 1130 18.60 -7.05 -7.72
CA PRO A 1130 19.79 -6.34 -8.21
C PRO A 1130 19.99 -4.94 -7.58
N PRO A 1131 21.25 -4.44 -7.50
CA PRO A 1131 21.59 -3.17 -6.86
C PRO A 1131 21.30 -1.93 -7.73
N LEU A 1132 21.31 -0.75 -7.10
CA LEU A 1132 21.02 0.56 -7.71
C LEU A 1132 22.26 1.46 -7.79
N GLU A 1133 22.45 2.15 -8.92
CA GLU A 1133 23.41 3.26 -9.07
C GLU A 1133 22.73 4.64 -9.18
N PRO A 1134 23.44 5.75 -8.84
CA PRO A 1134 22.85 7.08 -8.72
C PRO A 1134 22.70 7.82 -10.06
N SER A 1135 21.73 8.75 -10.11
CA SER A 1135 21.31 9.44 -11.33
C SER A 1135 22.08 10.72 -11.64
N HIS A 1136 22.31 10.97 -12.93
CA HIS A 1136 22.69 12.28 -13.49
C HIS A 1136 21.75 12.65 -14.66
N PRO A 1137 21.46 13.94 -14.92
CA PRO A 1137 20.44 14.35 -15.89
C PRO A 1137 20.99 14.59 -17.31
N SER A 1138 20.22 14.22 -18.35
CA SER A 1138 20.42 14.61 -19.75
C SER A 1138 19.13 14.44 -20.58
N ASP A 1139 19.05 15.11 -21.73
CA ASP A 1139 17.83 15.26 -22.55
C ASP A 1139 17.41 14.02 -23.37
N PRO A 1140 16.11 13.88 -23.76
CA PRO A 1140 15.61 12.69 -24.45
C PRO A 1140 15.26 12.92 -25.95
N GLU A 1141 16.12 12.45 -26.87
CA GLU A 1141 15.69 11.99 -28.21
C GLU A 1141 16.55 10.80 -28.71
N THR A 1142 15.93 9.96 -29.57
CA THR A 1142 16.50 8.85 -30.36
C THR A 1142 16.80 7.49 -29.68
N SER A 1143 16.85 6.46 -30.54
CA SER A 1143 17.13 5.02 -30.30
C SER A 1143 16.02 4.13 -29.69
N SER A 1144 15.62 3.18 -30.52
CA SER A 1144 15.13 1.80 -30.29
C SER A 1144 15.42 1.10 -28.96
N ASP A 1145 14.54 0.15 -28.63
CA ASP A 1145 14.90 -1.17 -28.09
C ASP A 1145 13.94 -2.24 -28.64
N GLU A 1146 14.44 -3.46 -28.88
CA GLU A 1146 13.65 -4.67 -29.14
C GLU A 1146 13.98 -5.73 -28.08
N ASP A 1147 12.91 -6.31 -27.53
CA ASP A 1147 12.76 -7.69 -27.04
C ASP A 1147 13.99 -8.38 -26.41
N ASP A 1148 13.99 -8.49 -25.07
CA ASP A 1148 14.92 -9.29 -24.27
C ASP A 1148 14.11 -10.32 -23.45
N ASP A 1149 14.42 -11.62 -23.60
CA ASP A 1149 13.51 -12.73 -23.31
C ASP A 1149 13.97 -13.54 -22.06
N GLU A 1150 13.75 -12.97 -20.87
CA GLU A 1150 13.86 -13.69 -19.59
C GLU A 1150 12.49 -13.90 -18.91
N PRO A 1151 12.25 -15.07 -18.28
CA PRO A 1151 11.00 -15.37 -17.59
C PRO A 1151 10.91 -14.59 -16.27
N ARG A 1152 10.42 -13.35 -16.34
CA ARG A 1152 10.21 -12.48 -15.17
C ARG A 1152 9.49 -13.21 -14.03
N ALA A 1153 10.12 -13.23 -12.86
CA ALA A 1153 9.55 -13.77 -11.63
C ALA A 1153 8.15 -13.20 -11.34
N PRO A 1154 7.23 -14.00 -10.75
CA PRO A 1154 5.85 -13.59 -10.53
C PRO A 1154 5.77 -12.32 -9.67
N PRO A 1155 4.93 -11.35 -10.05
CA PRO A 1155 4.94 -10.02 -9.44
C PRO A 1155 4.46 -10.06 -7.99
N THR A 1156 5.29 -9.62 -7.05
CA THR A 1156 4.89 -9.55 -5.63
C THR A 1156 3.83 -8.47 -5.41
N LEU A 1157 2.91 -8.68 -4.45
CA LEU A 1157 1.87 -7.69 -4.11
C LEU A 1157 2.47 -6.29 -3.83
N ARG A 1158 3.63 -6.23 -3.16
CA ARG A 1158 4.36 -4.98 -2.90
C ARG A 1158 4.84 -4.30 -4.20
N SER A 1159 5.36 -5.05 -5.17
CA SER A 1159 5.75 -4.50 -6.47
C SER A 1159 4.54 -3.91 -7.22
N LEU A 1160 3.43 -4.66 -7.26
CA LEU A 1160 2.16 -4.21 -7.86
C LEU A 1160 1.62 -2.96 -7.17
N ALA A 1161 1.63 -2.90 -5.84
CA ALA A 1161 1.16 -1.74 -5.08
C ALA A 1161 2.00 -0.48 -5.36
N THR A 1162 3.33 -0.60 -5.46
CA THR A 1162 4.20 0.54 -5.80
C THR A 1162 4.02 1.01 -7.24
N GLU A 1163 3.95 0.09 -8.21
CA GLU A 1163 3.70 0.42 -9.61
C GLU A 1163 2.29 1.05 -9.79
N THR A 1164 1.29 0.56 -9.03
CA THR A 1164 -0.08 1.11 -9.00
C THR A 1164 -0.08 2.56 -8.52
N LYS A 1165 0.59 2.86 -7.39
CA LYS A 1165 0.64 4.22 -6.84
C LYS A 1165 1.34 5.20 -7.80
N LEU A 1166 2.40 4.76 -8.47
CA LEU A 1166 3.08 5.58 -9.49
C LEU A 1166 2.20 5.83 -10.73
N LEU A 1167 1.55 4.78 -11.27
CA LEU A 1167 0.65 4.92 -12.41
C LEU A 1167 -0.60 5.72 -12.11
N TYR A 1168 -1.17 5.57 -10.92
CA TYR A 1168 -2.32 6.36 -10.46
C TYR A 1168 -1.96 7.85 -10.43
N ARG A 1169 -0.78 8.22 -9.91
CA ARG A 1169 -0.27 9.59 -9.93
C ARG A 1169 -0.01 10.09 -11.35
N ASP A 1170 0.61 9.28 -12.21
CA ASP A 1170 0.89 9.66 -13.60
C ASP A 1170 -0.41 9.86 -14.40
N VAL A 1171 -1.43 9.00 -14.19
CA VAL A 1171 -2.76 9.10 -14.81
C VAL A 1171 -3.54 10.31 -14.28
N ILE A 1172 -3.50 10.59 -12.98
CA ILE A 1172 -4.09 11.82 -12.42
C ILE A 1172 -3.43 13.06 -13.03
N LYS A 1173 -2.10 13.11 -13.09
CA LYS A 1173 -1.37 14.23 -13.70
C LYS A 1173 -1.70 14.39 -15.19
N PHE A 1174 -2.05 13.30 -15.86
CA PHE A 1174 -2.44 13.28 -17.27
C PHE A 1174 -3.91 13.72 -17.50
N SER A 1175 -4.83 13.37 -16.61
CA SER A 1175 -6.24 13.80 -16.67
C SER A 1175 -6.43 15.24 -16.19
N SER A 1176 -5.71 15.67 -15.14
CA SER A 1176 -5.79 17.01 -14.55
C SER A 1176 -5.09 18.10 -15.38
N ALA A 1177 -4.40 17.75 -16.47
CA ALA A 1177 -3.67 18.68 -17.33
C ALA A 1177 -4.16 18.66 -18.80
N PRO A 1178 -5.47 18.88 -19.08
CA PRO A 1178 -6.01 18.82 -20.43
C PRO A 1178 -5.37 19.88 -21.33
N ARG A 1179 -4.63 19.44 -22.35
CA ARG A 1179 -4.02 20.33 -23.34
C ARG A 1179 -4.96 20.53 -24.52
N VAL A 1180 -5.50 21.75 -24.65
CA VAL A 1180 -6.20 22.19 -25.86
C VAL A 1180 -5.21 22.24 -27.03
N VAL A 1181 -5.65 21.82 -28.21
CA VAL A 1181 -4.83 21.80 -29.43
C VAL A 1181 -4.60 23.23 -29.92
N ASP A 1182 -3.34 23.66 -30.03
CA ASP A 1182 -3.05 25.03 -30.43
C ASP A 1182 -3.21 25.22 -31.94
N LEU A 1183 -4.21 26.04 -32.31
CA LEU A 1183 -4.52 26.43 -33.69
C LEU A 1183 -3.98 27.82 -34.06
N SER A 1184 -3.35 28.55 -33.12
CA SER A 1184 -2.87 29.93 -33.30
C SER A 1184 -1.96 30.05 -34.53
N VAL A 1185 -1.02 29.10 -34.68
CA VAL A 1185 -0.04 29.05 -35.78
C VAL A 1185 -0.70 28.79 -37.15
N ILE A 1186 -1.84 28.08 -37.20
CA ILE A 1186 -2.63 27.94 -38.43
C ILE A 1186 -3.37 29.23 -38.75
N ASN A 1187 -4.04 29.83 -37.76
CA ASN A 1187 -4.88 31.00 -37.97
C ASN A 1187 -4.05 32.22 -38.37
N ALA A 1188 -2.91 32.44 -37.71
CA ALA A 1188 -1.95 33.48 -38.05
C ALA A 1188 -1.38 33.33 -39.48
N LYS A 1189 -1.10 32.10 -39.94
CA LYS A 1189 -0.60 31.84 -41.30
C LYS A 1189 -1.70 31.89 -42.37
N ARG A 1190 -2.93 31.47 -42.06
CA ARG A 1190 -4.09 31.62 -42.97
C ARG A 1190 -4.40 33.08 -43.31
N ALA A 1191 -4.17 34.00 -42.37
CA ALA A 1191 -4.32 35.43 -42.59
C ALA A 1191 -3.25 36.04 -43.53
N ALA A 1192 -2.16 35.31 -43.84
CA ALA A 1192 -0.98 35.84 -44.51
C ALA A 1192 -0.78 35.40 -45.98
N THR A 1193 -1.49 34.38 -46.48
CA THR A 1193 -1.28 33.83 -47.84
C THR A 1193 -2.58 33.42 -48.54
N THR A 1194 -2.92 34.08 -49.64
CA THR A 1194 -4.17 33.86 -50.39
C THR A 1194 -4.14 32.65 -51.34
N SER A 1195 -2.97 32.08 -51.63
CA SER A 1195 -2.84 30.87 -52.46
C SER A 1195 -1.61 30.02 -52.08
N GLY A 1196 -1.80 28.71 -51.99
CA GLY A 1196 -0.76 27.73 -51.64
C GLY A 1196 -0.72 27.31 -50.17
N ARG A 1197 -0.24 26.08 -49.88
CA ARG A 1197 -0.04 25.57 -48.51
C ARG A 1197 1.25 26.16 -47.92
N ALA A 1198 1.12 27.01 -46.90
CA ALA A 1198 2.27 27.49 -46.11
C ALA A 1198 2.92 26.36 -45.29
N TRP A 1199 4.26 26.38 -45.17
CA TRP A 1199 5.03 25.36 -44.43
C TRP A 1199 4.86 25.47 -42.91
N MET A 1200 4.83 24.31 -42.23
CA MET A 1200 4.65 24.18 -40.78
C MET A 1200 5.49 23.01 -40.23
N PRO A 1201 6.19 23.17 -39.09
CA PRO A 1201 6.89 22.06 -38.43
C PRO A 1201 5.93 20.94 -38.01
N LYS A 1202 6.30 19.67 -38.24
CA LYS A 1202 5.40 18.52 -38.01
C LYS A 1202 4.83 18.47 -36.59
N LYS A 1203 5.70 18.62 -35.56
CA LYS A 1203 5.33 18.69 -34.12
C LYS A 1203 4.32 19.81 -33.79
N ALA A 1204 4.27 20.89 -34.58
CA ALA A 1204 3.34 22.00 -34.39
C ALA A 1204 1.99 21.80 -35.10
N THR A 1205 1.83 20.78 -35.95
CA THR A 1205 0.54 20.54 -36.62
C THR A 1205 -0.52 20.02 -35.64
N PRO A 1206 -1.80 20.44 -35.74
CA PRO A 1206 -2.84 19.97 -34.83
C PRO A 1206 -3.01 18.45 -34.84
N ALA A 1207 -2.85 17.82 -36.00
CA ALA A 1207 -2.91 16.38 -36.14
C ALA A 1207 -1.79 15.68 -35.35
N GLN A 1208 -0.57 16.22 -35.34
CA GLN A 1208 0.53 15.67 -34.54
C GLN A 1208 0.34 15.96 -33.05
N GLN A 1209 -0.10 17.17 -32.65
CA GLN A 1209 -0.38 17.50 -31.25
C GLN A 1209 -1.44 16.54 -30.64
N VAL A 1210 -2.52 16.26 -31.39
CA VAL A 1210 -3.55 15.28 -31.00
C VAL A 1210 -2.97 13.86 -30.97
N LEU A 1211 -2.16 13.48 -31.97
CA LEU A 1211 -1.54 12.16 -32.03
C LEU A 1211 -0.58 11.92 -30.86
N ASP A 1212 0.26 12.89 -30.52
CA ASP A 1212 1.24 12.78 -29.42
C ASP A 1212 0.51 12.66 -28.07
N ARG A 1213 -0.50 13.49 -27.82
CA ARG A 1213 -1.32 13.42 -26.58
C ARG A 1213 -2.17 12.14 -26.52
N LYS A 1214 -2.58 11.59 -27.68
CA LYS A 1214 -3.22 10.27 -27.77
C LYS A 1214 -2.24 9.14 -27.49
N MET A 1215 -1.04 9.16 -28.08
CA MET A 1215 0.02 8.17 -27.82
C MET A 1215 0.43 8.13 -26.35
N GLU A 1216 0.45 9.28 -25.67
CA GLU A 1216 0.68 9.39 -24.23
C GLU A 1216 -0.49 8.79 -23.41
N ALA A 1217 -1.75 9.07 -23.77
CA ALA A 1217 -2.93 8.42 -23.16
C ALA A 1217 -2.87 6.90 -23.29
N GLU A 1218 -2.56 6.45 -24.50
CA GLU A 1218 -2.45 5.04 -24.81
C GLU A 1218 -1.33 4.39 -24.02
N ARG A 1219 -0.12 4.97 -23.99
CA ARG A 1219 1.04 4.46 -23.24
C ARG A 1219 0.72 4.27 -21.75
N LEU A 1220 0.05 5.22 -21.13
CA LEU A 1220 -0.44 5.09 -19.75
C LEU A 1220 -1.50 3.98 -19.63
N SER A 1221 -2.48 3.94 -20.52
CA SER A 1221 -3.53 2.92 -20.53
C SER A 1221 -3.00 1.48 -20.75
N ARG A 1222 -1.93 1.27 -21.55
CA ARG A 1222 -1.28 -0.06 -21.66
C ARG A 1222 -0.58 -0.45 -20.37
N ARG A 1223 0.09 0.50 -19.71
CA ARG A 1223 0.74 0.30 -18.41
C ARG A 1223 -0.29 -0.04 -17.32
N VAL A 1224 -1.43 0.65 -17.25
CA VAL A 1224 -2.53 0.33 -16.31
C VAL A 1224 -3.06 -1.08 -16.57
N ARG A 1225 -3.35 -1.43 -17.82
CA ARG A 1225 -3.96 -2.72 -18.15
C ARG A 1225 -3.01 -3.90 -17.90
N GLY A 1226 -1.76 -3.78 -18.34
CA GLY A 1226 -0.74 -4.78 -18.04
C GLY A 1226 -0.42 -4.93 -16.55
N LEU A 1227 -0.64 -3.89 -15.74
CA LEU A 1227 -0.59 -4.01 -14.27
C LEU A 1227 -1.81 -4.78 -13.73
N LEU A 1228 -3.02 -4.49 -14.21
CA LEU A 1228 -4.23 -5.19 -13.83
C LEU A 1228 -4.14 -6.70 -14.16
N ASP A 1229 -3.65 -7.04 -15.35
CA ASP A 1229 -3.43 -8.41 -15.80
C ASP A 1229 -2.37 -9.13 -14.92
N ARG A 1230 -1.35 -8.41 -14.45
CA ARG A 1230 -0.37 -8.93 -13.48
C ARG A 1230 -0.95 -9.08 -12.07
N ALA A 1231 -1.88 -8.22 -11.66
CA ALA A 1231 -2.52 -8.30 -10.34
C ALA A 1231 -3.51 -9.47 -10.24
N THR A 1232 -4.33 -9.69 -11.26
CA THR A 1232 -5.33 -10.77 -11.26
C THR A 1232 -4.69 -12.16 -11.21
N LEU A 1233 -3.54 -12.34 -11.87
CA LEU A 1233 -2.73 -13.57 -11.80
C LEU A 1233 -2.23 -13.91 -10.39
N VAL A 1234 -1.99 -12.92 -9.53
CA VAL A 1234 -1.54 -13.12 -8.14
C VAL A 1234 -2.73 -13.45 -7.23
N THR A 1235 -3.88 -12.81 -7.45
CA THR A 1235 -5.09 -13.04 -6.64
C THR A 1235 -5.88 -14.32 -7.01
N GLY A 1236 -5.55 -14.98 -8.11
CA GLY A 1236 -6.28 -16.13 -8.64
C GLY A 1236 -5.73 -17.51 -8.25
N GLY A 1237 -4.76 -17.57 -7.33
CA GLY A 1237 -3.99 -18.78 -6.99
C GLY A 1237 -4.11 -19.26 -5.55
N SER A 1238 -5.26 -19.04 -4.90
CA SER A 1238 -5.58 -19.48 -3.53
C SER A 1238 -6.98 -20.09 -3.42
#